data_AF-A0A7C7YSZ4-F1
#
_entry.id   AF-A0A7C7YSZ4-F1
#
_cell.length_a   1.000
_cell.length_b   1.000
_cell.length_c   1.000
_cell.angle_alpha   90.00
_cell.angle_beta   90.00
_cell.angle_gamma   90.00
#
_symmetry.space_group_name_H-M   'P 1'
#
loop_
_entity.id
_entity.type
_entity.pdbx_description
1 polymer ?
#
loop_
_entity_poly.entity_id
_entity_poly.type
_entity_poly.pdbx_seq_one_letter_code
_entity_poly.pdbx_strand_id
1 'polypeptide(L)'
;MSRWTLALLLILLLVPAALAQSKAELKFNAKQAKVLHSYAEGAFKDGFPKIAKRVWLMLLSEYDPGHEEARAALGFDLVGDSWSMRPGFVFPKDDRPDPKKAASLQKKWKSTASKMAKGHLKLAREFDKAGRSDKSRGHYEKVLFFTADDEEAQAALEHKEIAGLTGTDLEQTLYDRSKMIEAVVAEEARKDYPVERLPDSEKNQLLENAKLTYISVKTEHFIIRGDFDEELLMEAGRYAERAYKVMEAVVEGFDGFNADTTRWVNDWAFFQDKASYVQGLRGNANLMEPEDLEFRVENTAGSHLIDRENRVFIEIHAPQNEQGVYDSAVRNVAHAYSGFASVGLREGIGHTITGMVFNNNRAFIVDRQEQLRTTTGEEDLDKYSPNMDTWKDLALESAWRLSETTPAAHLPLIDAAKFTDDARIKSWSFCDYVVRRDPGLLLDLDSCRDQGHQIEVEKMFTANHDGLSVAQLEKEWKDFWTEASPVLKAIRNNTEPLSAVSKDVKKWLTAFNEARKRLNSTDVTWSSDYSGRCRDHVEYLLAHESQRGAALEQGQDITLEGGTHLGDMFAEMALVEVEAKKAKKVFEAWLHMPGYRDSLLNYALRTIGLYSLDGILVMDAVRGVGRAPEGKGGFETYPSGNQSMPSKVAVQDLGPEIEQLLEKLGHGGKEFLGYPISLHNFGNGGLIGNRESYKCQVSVMGKPVEGFLHLADGGSNRRSSAPGMVVFYPLEPLRKGVEVEAVWIFESDSGTTRVPTKFRT
;
A
#
# COMPACT_ATOMS: atom_id res chain seq x y z
N MET A 1 34.96 54.81 -15.77
CA MET A 1 35.10 53.33 -15.62
C MET A 1 34.81 52.70 -16.98
N SER A 2 35.71 51.85 -17.50
CA SER A 2 35.45 51.18 -18.78
C SER A 2 34.45 50.03 -18.58
N ARG A 3 33.68 49.67 -19.61
CA ARG A 3 32.75 48.52 -19.57
C ARG A 3 33.44 47.22 -19.11
N TRP A 4 34.74 47.08 -19.41
CA TRP A 4 35.59 45.98 -18.94
C TRP A 4 35.89 46.04 -17.44
N THR A 5 36.08 47.22 -16.86
CA THR A 5 36.26 47.36 -15.40
C THR A 5 34.97 47.03 -14.65
N LEU A 6 33.80 47.39 -15.20
CA LEU A 6 32.50 47.06 -14.60
C LEU A 6 32.20 45.55 -14.68
N ALA A 7 32.50 44.90 -15.81
CA ALA A 7 32.34 43.46 -15.99
C ALA A 7 33.29 42.64 -15.09
N LEU A 8 34.55 43.05 -14.93
CA LEU A 8 35.48 42.39 -14.01
C LEU A 8 35.08 42.56 -12.53
N LEU A 9 34.55 43.74 -12.14
CA LEU A 9 34.02 43.97 -10.79
C LEU A 9 32.76 43.14 -10.52
N LEU A 10 31.88 42.95 -11.50
CA LEU A 10 30.71 42.06 -11.40
C LEU A 10 31.13 40.58 -11.28
N ILE A 11 32.13 40.12 -12.03
CA ILE A 11 32.66 38.75 -11.93
C ILE A 11 33.36 38.52 -10.58
N LEU A 12 34.13 39.49 -10.07
CA LEU A 12 34.81 39.42 -8.77
C LEU A 12 33.84 39.46 -7.57
N LEU A 13 32.62 39.98 -7.74
CA LEU A 13 31.59 39.99 -6.69
C LEU A 13 30.72 38.72 -6.69
N LEU A 14 30.57 38.02 -7.83
CA LEU A 14 29.71 36.84 -7.95
C LEU A 14 30.40 35.52 -7.56
N VAL A 15 31.71 35.38 -7.80
CA VAL A 15 32.47 34.14 -7.49
C VAL A 15 32.57 33.86 -5.97
N PRO A 16 32.84 34.83 -5.08
CA PRO A 16 32.89 34.59 -3.64
C PRO A 16 31.53 34.21 -3.05
N ALA A 17 30.44 34.73 -3.61
CA ALA A 17 29.08 34.42 -3.16
C ALA A 17 28.70 32.97 -3.49
N ALA A 18 29.04 32.48 -4.70
CA ALA A 18 28.82 31.09 -5.09
C ALA A 18 29.65 30.09 -4.27
N LEU A 19 30.92 30.41 -3.97
CA LEU A 19 31.81 29.61 -3.12
C LEU A 19 31.43 29.65 -1.63
N ALA A 20 30.92 30.78 -1.13
CA ALA A 20 30.43 30.88 0.24
C ALA A 20 29.10 30.13 0.43
N GLN A 21 28.22 30.17 -0.58
CA GLN A 21 26.96 29.40 -0.60
C GLN A 21 27.21 27.89 -0.64
N SER A 22 28.17 27.40 -1.44
CA SER A 22 28.53 25.97 -1.43
C SER A 22 29.09 25.52 -0.07
N LYS A 23 29.86 26.38 0.63
CA LYS A 23 30.34 26.09 1.99
C LYS A 23 29.22 26.05 3.03
N ALA A 24 28.18 26.88 2.89
CA ALA A 24 27.02 26.87 3.77
C ALA A 24 26.19 25.59 3.58
N GLU A 25 26.00 25.17 2.34
CA GLU A 25 25.31 23.94 1.95
C GLU A 25 26.06 22.68 2.43
N LEU A 26 27.39 22.63 2.28
CA LEU A 26 28.21 21.54 2.83
C LEU A 26 28.09 21.43 4.36
N LYS A 27 28.11 22.57 5.07
CA LYS A 27 27.89 22.59 6.53
C LYS A 27 26.49 22.14 6.92
N PHE A 28 25.50 22.51 6.11
CA PHE A 28 24.13 22.07 6.29
C PHE A 28 24.01 20.55 6.11
N ASN A 29 24.57 20.00 5.03
CA ASN A 29 24.56 18.57 4.75
C ASN A 29 25.24 17.77 5.86
N ALA A 30 26.43 18.18 6.30
CA ALA A 30 27.12 17.55 7.43
C ALA A 30 26.29 17.58 8.74
N LYS A 31 25.48 18.63 8.96
CA LYS A 31 24.57 18.71 10.10
C LYS A 31 23.39 17.76 9.96
N GLN A 32 22.80 17.66 8.77
CA GLN A 32 21.70 16.73 8.51
C GLN A 32 22.15 15.27 8.58
N ALA A 33 23.35 14.96 8.06
CA ALA A 33 23.96 13.63 8.18
C ALA A 33 24.05 13.21 9.66
N LYS A 34 24.57 14.07 10.55
CA LYS A 34 24.61 13.79 12.00
C LYS A 34 23.23 13.52 12.60
N VAL A 35 22.20 14.25 12.17
CA VAL A 35 20.82 14.08 12.64
C VAL A 35 20.28 12.70 12.23
N LEU A 36 20.46 12.31 10.96
CA LEU A 36 20.03 11.00 10.47
C LEU A 36 20.83 9.86 11.11
N HIS A 37 22.15 10.02 11.26
CA HIS A 37 23.00 9.02 11.91
C HIS A 37 22.54 8.75 13.35
N SER A 38 22.32 9.82 14.14
CA SER A 38 21.83 9.69 15.52
C SER A 38 20.48 8.98 15.61
N TYR A 39 19.57 9.24 14.65
CA TYR A 39 18.30 8.53 14.59
C TYR A 39 18.49 7.05 14.25
N ALA A 40 19.31 6.74 13.23
CA ALA A 40 19.59 5.38 12.79
C ALA A 40 20.26 4.54 13.88
N GLU A 41 21.28 5.07 14.55
CA GLU A 41 21.89 4.42 15.71
C GLU A 41 20.87 4.13 16.82
N GLY A 42 19.98 5.09 17.09
CA GLY A 42 18.92 4.93 18.07
C GLY A 42 17.96 3.81 17.68
N ALA A 43 17.52 3.78 16.42
CA ALA A 43 16.69 2.71 15.87
C ALA A 43 17.37 1.34 16.01
N PHE A 44 18.65 1.25 15.64
CA PHE A 44 19.44 0.03 15.73
C PHE A 44 19.53 -0.48 17.18
N LYS A 45 19.90 0.40 18.11
CA LYS A 45 19.97 0.10 19.56
C LYS A 45 18.61 -0.29 20.15
N ASP A 46 17.53 0.30 19.64
CA ASP A 46 16.17 0.00 20.07
C ASP A 46 15.64 -1.33 19.50
N GLY A 47 16.39 -2.00 18.61
CA GLY A 47 16.04 -3.29 18.02
C GLY A 47 15.36 -3.20 16.66
N PHE A 48 15.53 -2.10 15.92
CA PHE A 48 14.97 -1.87 14.59
C PHE A 48 16.07 -1.71 13.52
N PRO A 49 16.89 -2.75 13.27
CA PRO A 49 17.97 -2.71 12.30
C PRO A 49 17.51 -2.36 10.88
N LYS A 50 16.33 -2.80 10.41
CA LYS A 50 15.86 -2.46 9.05
C LYS A 50 15.64 -0.95 8.89
N ILE A 51 15.01 -0.34 9.89
CA ILE A 51 14.80 1.11 9.93
C ILE A 51 16.14 1.85 9.98
N ALA A 52 17.09 1.38 10.80
CA ALA A 52 18.43 1.95 10.89
C ALA A 52 19.16 1.91 9.54
N LYS A 53 19.15 0.74 8.88
CA LYS A 53 19.75 0.53 7.56
C LYS A 53 19.21 1.52 6.53
N ARG A 54 17.88 1.65 6.42
CA ARG A 54 17.23 2.60 5.49
C ARG A 54 17.68 4.03 5.75
N VAL A 55 17.78 4.45 7.01
CA VAL A 55 18.18 5.83 7.34
C VAL A 55 19.69 6.07 7.13
N TRP A 56 20.55 5.09 7.38
CA TRP A 56 21.96 5.21 7.02
C TRP A 56 22.16 5.27 5.50
N LEU A 57 21.44 4.46 4.73
CA LEU A 57 21.49 4.54 3.27
C LEU A 57 20.99 5.90 2.75
N MET A 58 19.89 6.43 3.31
CA MET A 58 19.41 7.79 3.01
C MET A 58 20.47 8.85 3.32
N LEU A 59 21.15 8.75 4.47
CA LEU A 59 22.23 9.65 4.85
C LEU A 59 23.35 9.65 3.80
N LEU A 60 23.83 8.46 3.42
CA LEU A 60 24.91 8.30 2.45
C LEU A 60 24.50 8.83 1.07
N SER A 61 23.26 8.57 0.66
CA SER A 61 22.72 8.97 -0.64
C SER A 61 22.53 10.48 -0.78
N GLU A 62 22.08 11.15 0.28
CA GLU A 62 21.55 12.53 0.18
C GLU A 62 22.43 13.60 0.84
N TYR A 63 23.28 13.23 1.78
CA TYR A 63 23.97 14.21 2.63
C TYR A 63 25.46 14.02 2.70
N ASP A 64 25.93 12.78 2.90
CA ASP A 64 27.34 12.51 3.12
C ASP A 64 27.73 11.09 2.64
N PRO A 65 28.06 10.91 1.36
CA PRO A 65 28.44 9.60 0.79
C PRO A 65 29.68 8.96 1.44
N GLY A 66 30.51 9.77 2.10
CA GLY A 66 31.73 9.36 2.78
C GLY A 66 31.58 9.21 4.29
N HIS A 67 30.37 9.21 4.85
CA HIS A 67 30.17 9.16 6.30
C HIS A 67 30.66 7.84 6.91
N GLU A 68 31.86 7.88 7.49
CA GLU A 68 32.59 6.69 7.93
C GLU A 68 31.79 5.82 8.90
N GLU A 69 31.13 6.41 9.90
CA GLU A 69 30.35 5.65 10.89
C GLU A 69 29.12 4.95 10.29
N ALA A 70 28.51 5.55 9.26
CA ALA A 70 27.33 4.96 8.60
C ALA A 70 27.77 3.83 7.66
N ARG A 71 28.87 4.02 6.91
CA ARG A 71 29.53 2.97 6.12
C ARG A 71 29.94 1.79 6.99
N ALA A 72 30.62 2.05 8.12
CA ALA A 72 31.04 1.02 9.06
C ALA A 72 29.85 0.27 9.68
N ALA A 73 28.77 0.97 10.03
CA ALA A 73 27.55 0.34 10.53
C ALA A 73 26.85 -0.55 9.50
N LEU A 74 26.99 -0.22 8.21
CA LEU A 74 26.53 -1.03 7.08
C LEU A 74 27.55 -2.09 6.64
N GLY A 75 28.66 -2.25 7.37
CA GLY A 75 29.67 -3.29 7.13
C GLY A 75 30.70 -2.95 6.07
N PHE A 76 30.88 -1.69 5.72
CA PHE A 76 31.93 -1.26 4.79
C PHE A 76 33.20 -0.85 5.54
N ASP A 77 34.35 -1.21 4.97
CA ASP A 77 35.67 -0.74 5.35
C ASP A 77 36.27 0.10 4.21
N LEU A 78 37.06 1.10 4.56
CA LEU A 78 37.79 1.90 3.57
C LEU A 78 39.07 1.14 3.16
N VAL A 79 39.13 0.73 1.89
CA VAL A 79 40.28 0.03 1.30
C VAL A 79 40.89 0.93 0.23
N GLY A 80 42.04 1.53 0.55
CA GLY A 80 42.61 2.60 -0.27
C GLY A 80 41.68 3.82 -0.27
N ASP A 81 41.33 4.29 -1.47
CA ASP A 81 40.38 5.41 -1.68
C ASP A 81 38.94 4.94 -1.95
N SER A 82 38.65 3.65 -1.76
CA SER A 82 37.37 3.03 -2.10
C SER A 82 36.73 2.32 -0.90
N TRP A 83 35.41 2.44 -0.77
CA TRP A 83 34.65 1.67 0.21
C TRP A 83 34.43 0.25 -0.31
N SER A 84 34.78 -0.74 0.50
CA SER A 84 34.57 -2.16 0.20
C SER A 84 33.79 -2.83 1.32
N MET A 85 32.88 -3.73 0.98
CA MET A 85 32.15 -4.51 1.98
C MET A 85 33.11 -5.43 2.71
N ARG A 86 33.01 -5.48 4.05
CA ARG A 86 33.81 -6.37 4.89
C ARG A 86 33.42 -7.83 4.59
N PRO A 87 34.39 -8.72 4.29
CA PRO A 87 34.10 -10.13 4.05
C PRO A 87 33.37 -10.78 5.23
N GLY A 88 32.30 -11.54 4.96
CA GLY A 88 31.51 -12.23 5.99
C GLY A 88 30.64 -11.32 6.87
N PHE A 89 30.48 -10.03 6.55
CA PHE A 89 29.59 -9.16 7.29
C PHE A 89 28.12 -9.49 6.98
N VAL A 90 27.34 -9.72 8.03
CA VAL A 90 25.90 -9.94 7.94
C VAL A 90 25.18 -8.84 8.72
N PHE A 91 24.37 -8.04 8.01
CA PHE A 91 23.53 -7.03 8.64
C PHE A 91 22.31 -7.72 9.30
N PRO A 92 21.93 -7.36 10.55
CA PRO A 92 20.79 -8.00 11.21
C PRO A 92 19.49 -7.89 10.40
N LYS A 93 18.82 -9.02 10.17
CA LYS A 93 17.68 -9.12 9.24
C LYS A 93 16.34 -8.75 9.86
N ASP A 94 16.15 -9.03 11.15
CA ASP A 94 14.84 -8.90 11.78
C ASP A 94 14.78 -7.74 12.77
N ASP A 95 13.73 -6.93 12.62
CA ASP A 95 13.30 -6.04 13.69
C ASP A 95 12.77 -6.87 14.86
N ARG A 96 13.06 -6.43 16.09
CA ARG A 96 12.53 -7.01 17.33
C ARG A 96 11.41 -6.10 17.82
N PRO A 97 10.16 -6.29 17.35
CA PRO A 97 9.10 -5.32 17.57
C PRO A 97 8.70 -5.25 19.05
N ASP A 98 9.19 -4.22 19.73
CA ASP A 98 8.60 -3.73 20.98
C ASP A 98 7.63 -2.59 20.63
N PRO A 99 6.31 -2.75 20.83
CA PRO A 99 5.32 -1.73 20.46
C PRO A 99 5.57 -0.36 21.09
N LYS A 100 6.11 -0.30 22.32
CA LYS A 100 6.43 0.97 22.99
C LYS A 100 7.61 1.65 22.32
N LYS A 101 8.66 0.88 21.99
CA LYS A 101 9.81 1.42 21.28
C LYS A 101 9.46 1.81 19.85
N ALA A 102 8.63 1.04 19.16
CA ALA A 102 8.12 1.37 17.82
C ALA A 102 7.37 2.70 17.82
N ALA A 103 6.43 2.91 18.76
CA ALA A 103 5.70 4.17 18.90
C ALA A 103 6.63 5.35 19.25
N SER A 104 7.61 5.11 20.14
CA SER A 104 8.64 6.10 20.48
C SER A 104 9.49 6.47 19.26
N LEU A 105 9.90 5.48 18.47
CA LEU A 105 10.70 5.65 17.27
C LEU A 105 9.92 6.42 16.20
N GLN A 106 8.63 6.12 16.00
CA GLN A 106 7.76 6.88 15.10
C GLN A 106 7.63 8.35 15.53
N LYS A 107 7.49 8.62 16.84
CA LYS A 107 7.47 9.99 17.37
C LYS A 107 8.81 10.70 17.16
N LYS A 108 9.94 10.01 17.39
CA LYS A 108 11.29 10.52 17.13
C LYS A 108 11.48 10.83 15.64
N TRP A 109 10.97 9.98 14.74
CA TRP A 109 11.03 10.20 13.29
C TRP A 109 10.26 11.45 12.88
N LYS A 110 9.01 11.63 13.33
CA LYS A 110 8.23 12.84 13.04
C LYS A 110 8.96 14.12 13.45
N SER A 111 9.58 14.11 14.63
CA SER A 111 10.42 15.23 15.11
C SER A 111 11.66 15.45 14.23
N THR A 112 12.33 14.35 13.85
CA THR A 112 13.51 14.37 12.98
C THR A 112 13.15 14.92 11.61
N ALA A 113 12.16 14.35 10.93
CA ALA A 113 11.66 14.79 9.63
C ALA A 113 11.25 16.28 9.65
N SER A 114 10.49 16.73 10.65
CA SER A 114 10.14 18.16 10.79
C SER A 114 11.37 19.07 10.92
N LYS A 115 12.41 18.62 11.63
CA LYS A 115 13.68 19.37 11.76
C LYS A 115 14.45 19.42 10.44
N MET A 116 14.48 18.30 9.69
CA MET A 116 15.10 18.22 8.37
C MET A 116 14.38 19.16 7.39
N ALA A 117 13.04 19.05 7.30
CA ALA A 117 12.18 19.88 6.45
C ALA A 117 12.39 21.38 6.71
N LYS A 118 12.33 21.83 7.97
CA LYS A 118 12.59 23.24 8.33
C LYS A 118 13.98 23.72 7.90
N GLY A 119 14.98 22.84 7.96
CA GLY A 119 16.32 23.12 7.50
C GLY A 119 16.38 23.34 5.99
N HIS A 120 15.78 22.43 5.21
CA HIS A 120 15.71 22.54 3.75
C HIS A 120 14.90 23.75 3.32
N LEU A 121 13.74 24.00 3.93
CA LEU A 121 12.88 25.14 3.61
C LEU A 121 13.62 26.47 3.79
N LYS A 122 14.44 26.58 4.83
CA LYS A 122 15.29 27.76 5.04
C LYS A 122 16.28 27.96 3.88
N LEU A 123 16.99 26.91 3.47
CA LEU A 123 17.93 27.00 2.34
C LEU A 123 17.22 27.26 1.02
N ALA A 124 16.06 26.64 0.79
CA ALA A 124 15.23 26.86 -0.38
C ALA A 124 14.90 28.34 -0.54
N ARG A 125 14.36 28.98 0.51
CA ARG A 125 14.07 30.42 0.56
C ARG A 125 15.30 31.29 0.35
N GLU A 126 16.45 30.91 0.92
CA GLU A 126 17.71 31.66 0.74
C GLU A 126 18.20 31.60 -0.71
N PHE A 127 18.09 30.45 -1.37
CA PHE A 127 18.42 30.28 -2.78
C PHE A 127 17.43 30.96 -3.71
N ASP A 128 16.13 30.89 -3.43
CA ASP A 128 15.10 31.61 -4.18
C ASP A 128 15.33 33.11 -4.15
N LYS A 129 15.59 33.66 -2.95
CA LYS A 129 15.92 35.08 -2.79
C LYS A 129 17.20 35.47 -3.55
N ALA A 130 18.10 34.52 -3.76
CA ALA A 130 19.32 34.71 -4.53
C ALA A 130 19.14 34.43 -6.05
N GLY A 131 17.93 34.09 -6.52
CA GLY A 131 17.66 33.76 -7.91
C GLY A 131 18.29 32.43 -8.37
N ARG A 132 18.54 31.50 -7.44
CA ARG A 132 19.17 30.19 -7.68
C ARG A 132 18.12 29.08 -7.72
N SER A 133 17.22 29.15 -8.69
CA SER A 133 16.16 28.15 -8.90
C SER A 133 16.71 26.74 -9.12
N ASP A 134 17.91 26.63 -9.70
CA ASP A 134 18.66 25.39 -9.87
C ASP A 134 18.95 24.67 -8.54
N LYS A 135 19.04 25.43 -7.43
CA LYS A 135 19.29 24.89 -6.09
C LYS A 135 18.05 24.88 -5.21
N SER A 136 17.26 25.95 -5.22
CA SER A 136 16.10 26.06 -4.33
C SER A 136 15.08 24.96 -4.60
N ARG A 137 14.86 24.61 -5.88
CA ARG A 137 13.96 23.52 -6.29
C ARG A 137 14.30 22.21 -5.59
N GLY A 138 15.57 21.78 -5.64
CA GLY A 138 16.01 20.55 -4.98
C GLY A 138 15.82 20.58 -3.46
N HIS A 139 15.96 21.74 -2.82
CA HIS A 139 15.65 21.87 -1.39
C HIS A 139 14.14 21.82 -1.12
N TYR A 140 13.29 22.43 -1.93
CA TYR A 140 11.83 22.29 -1.81
C TYR A 140 11.37 20.84 -2.01
N GLU A 141 11.95 20.10 -2.96
CA GLU A 141 11.67 18.67 -3.15
C GLU A 141 11.99 17.89 -1.87
N LYS A 142 13.12 18.18 -1.21
CA LYS A 142 13.45 17.59 0.10
C LYS A 142 12.53 18.04 1.23
N VAL A 143 11.95 19.25 1.18
CA VAL A 143 10.90 19.64 2.15
C VAL A 143 9.72 18.69 2.04
N LEU A 144 9.21 18.47 0.82
CA LEU A 144 8.06 17.58 0.59
C LEU A 144 8.36 16.11 0.92
N PHE A 145 9.59 15.66 0.70
CA PHE A 145 10.02 14.33 1.13
C PHE A 145 9.84 14.10 2.65
N PHE A 146 10.21 15.08 3.48
CA PHE A 146 10.10 14.97 4.94
C PHE A 146 8.75 15.46 5.48
N THR A 147 8.05 16.36 4.79
CA THR A 147 6.79 16.99 5.19
C THR A 147 5.94 17.22 3.96
N ALA A 148 5.23 16.17 3.58
CA ALA A 148 4.36 16.04 2.41
C ALA A 148 3.37 17.20 2.19
N ASP A 149 2.88 17.78 3.28
CA ASP A 149 1.82 18.78 3.34
C ASP A 149 2.32 20.22 3.48
N ASP A 150 3.61 20.48 3.23
CA ASP A 150 4.17 21.83 3.26
C ASP A 150 3.66 22.66 2.07
N GLU A 151 2.65 23.49 2.31
CA GLU A 151 1.96 24.31 1.30
C GLU A 151 2.93 25.25 0.55
N GLU A 152 3.98 25.75 1.21
CA GLU A 152 4.94 26.65 0.56
C GLU A 152 5.80 25.89 -0.44
N ALA A 153 6.32 24.72 -0.05
CA ALA A 153 7.10 23.89 -0.97
C ALA A 153 6.27 23.38 -2.14
N GLN A 154 5.00 23.02 -1.91
CA GLN A 154 4.07 22.65 -2.98
C GLN A 154 3.87 23.80 -3.97
N ALA A 155 3.62 25.01 -3.46
CA ALA A 155 3.44 26.19 -4.30
C ALA A 155 4.72 26.56 -5.07
N ALA A 156 5.88 26.49 -4.43
CA ALA A 156 7.17 26.80 -5.06
C ALA A 156 7.57 25.79 -6.15
N LEU A 157 7.12 24.54 -6.04
CA LEU A 157 7.36 23.49 -7.04
C LEU A 157 6.25 23.41 -8.10
N GLU A 158 5.23 24.26 -8.00
CA GLU A 158 4.06 24.26 -8.87
C GLU A 158 3.32 22.90 -8.88
N HIS A 159 3.28 22.23 -7.72
CA HIS A 159 2.54 20.98 -7.59
C HIS A 159 1.04 21.22 -7.77
N LYS A 160 0.39 20.28 -8.46
CA LYS A 160 -1.05 20.27 -8.70
C LYS A 160 -1.74 19.17 -7.90
N GLU A 161 -3.06 19.26 -7.78
CA GLU A 161 -3.85 18.22 -7.12
C GLU A 161 -3.89 16.94 -7.96
N ILE A 162 -3.55 15.80 -7.36
CA ILE A 162 -3.53 14.46 -7.97
C ILE A 162 -4.23 13.51 -7.02
N ALA A 163 -5.48 13.13 -7.33
CA ALA A 163 -6.31 12.30 -6.46
C ALA A 163 -6.27 12.78 -4.98
N GLY A 164 -6.44 14.09 -4.76
CA GLY A 164 -6.38 14.73 -3.45
C GLY A 164 -4.98 14.96 -2.88
N LEU A 165 -3.91 14.41 -3.45
CA LEU A 165 -2.52 14.73 -3.08
C LEU A 165 -2.00 15.89 -3.90
N THR A 166 -0.75 16.27 -3.66
CA THR A 166 -0.04 17.23 -4.48
C THR A 166 1.17 16.56 -5.16
N GLY A 167 1.36 16.84 -6.44
CA GLY A 167 2.47 16.30 -7.21
C GLY A 167 2.67 16.96 -8.56
N THR A 168 3.58 16.39 -9.36
CA THR A 168 3.98 16.89 -10.68
C THR A 168 3.17 16.26 -11.82
N ASP A 169 3.27 16.79 -13.04
CA ASP A 169 2.67 16.20 -14.24
C ASP A 169 3.14 14.75 -14.49
N LEU A 170 4.43 14.48 -14.23
CA LEU A 170 4.96 13.13 -14.29
C LEU A 170 4.29 12.23 -13.25
N GLU A 171 4.16 12.69 -12.01
CA GLU A 171 3.52 11.89 -10.95
C GLU A 171 2.04 11.63 -11.24
N GLN A 172 1.35 12.55 -11.91
CA GLN A 172 -0.01 12.33 -12.41
C GLN A 172 -0.03 11.21 -13.44
N THR A 173 0.90 11.24 -14.40
CA THR A 173 1.05 10.19 -15.42
C THR A 173 1.31 8.82 -14.78
N LEU A 174 2.25 8.76 -13.83
CA LEU A 174 2.56 7.54 -13.08
C LEU A 174 1.35 7.03 -12.32
N TYR A 175 0.58 7.92 -11.69
CA TYR A 175 -0.63 7.57 -10.94
C TYR A 175 -1.72 7.01 -11.85
N ASP A 176 -2.05 7.72 -12.93
CA ASP A 176 -3.11 7.34 -13.86
C ASP A 176 -2.80 6.00 -14.53
N ARG A 177 -1.55 5.82 -15.00
CA ARG A 177 -1.11 4.56 -15.58
C ARG A 177 -1.11 3.43 -14.56
N SER A 178 -0.71 3.68 -13.30
CA SER A 178 -0.80 2.67 -12.24
C SER A 178 -2.25 2.22 -12.01
N LYS A 179 -3.19 3.17 -11.93
CA LYS A 179 -4.61 2.87 -11.71
C LYS A 179 -5.25 2.16 -12.90
N MET A 180 -4.87 2.54 -14.12
CA MET A 180 -5.27 1.83 -15.33
C MET A 180 -4.80 0.37 -15.29
N ILE A 181 -3.52 0.13 -15.00
CA ILE A 181 -2.96 -1.23 -14.94
C ILE A 181 -3.65 -2.06 -13.86
N GLU A 182 -3.84 -1.51 -12.66
CA GLU A 182 -4.56 -2.16 -11.56
C GLU A 182 -6.00 -2.52 -11.95
N ALA A 183 -6.71 -1.61 -12.62
CA ALA A 183 -8.07 -1.84 -13.09
C ALA A 183 -8.13 -2.96 -14.13
N VAL A 184 -7.23 -2.96 -15.11
CA VAL A 184 -7.17 -4.00 -16.15
C VAL A 184 -6.81 -5.35 -15.54
N VAL A 185 -5.81 -5.43 -14.67
CA VAL A 185 -5.46 -6.68 -13.98
C VAL A 185 -6.65 -7.22 -13.18
N ALA A 186 -7.36 -6.36 -12.44
CA ALA A 186 -8.53 -6.76 -11.66
C ALA A 186 -9.72 -7.19 -12.55
N GLU A 187 -9.91 -6.54 -13.69
CA GLU A 187 -10.93 -6.91 -14.68
C GLU A 187 -10.61 -8.27 -15.31
N GLU A 188 -9.39 -8.46 -15.79
CA GLU A 188 -8.92 -9.69 -16.43
C GLU A 188 -8.93 -10.88 -15.47
N ALA A 189 -8.60 -10.66 -14.20
CA ALA A 189 -8.67 -11.70 -13.17
C ALA A 189 -10.09 -12.27 -12.96
N ARG A 190 -11.15 -11.52 -13.32
CA ARG A 190 -12.55 -11.96 -13.21
C ARG A 190 -13.07 -12.63 -14.48
N LYS A 191 -12.34 -12.51 -15.60
CA LYS A 191 -12.73 -13.14 -16.87
C LYS A 191 -12.35 -14.62 -16.84
N ASP A 192 -13.25 -15.42 -17.38
CA ASP A 192 -12.98 -16.82 -17.70
C ASP A 192 -12.69 -16.92 -19.21
N TYR A 193 -11.59 -17.59 -19.54
CA TYR A 193 -11.14 -17.78 -20.91
C TYR A 193 -11.40 -19.23 -21.31
N PRO A 194 -11.99 -19.48 -22.50
CA PRO A 194 -12.18 -20.84 -22.98
C PRO A 194 -10.85 -21.57 -23.10
N VAL A 195 -10.77 -22.75 -22.47
CA VAL A 195 -9.62 -23.65 -22.59
C VAL A 195 -10.13 -25.05 -22.90
N GLU A 196 -9.57 -25.68 -23.93
CA GLU A 196 -9.96 -27.01 -24.37
C GLU A 196 -8.81 -28.01 -24.21
N ARG A 197 -9.12 -29.24 -23.76
CA ARG A 197 -8.17 -30.34 -23.84
C ARG A 197 -8.06 -30.82 -25.28
N LEU A 198 -6.84 -30.85 -25.80
CA LEU A 198 -6.58 -31.41 -27.12
C LEU A 198 -6.61 -32.94 -27.07
N PRO A 199 -7.05 -33.61 -28.16
CA PRO A 199 -6.99 -35.05 -28.26
C PRO A 199 -5.56 -35.57 -28.16
N ASP A 200 -5.36 -36.75 -27.56
CA ASP A 200 -4.03 -37.37 -27.46
C ASP A 200 -3.37 -37.66 -28.82
N SER A 201 -4.09 -37.56 -29.94
CA SER A 201 -3.54 -37.64 -31.29
C SER A 201 -2.81 -36.37 -31.74
N GLU A 202 -3.05 -35.22 -31.11
CA GLU A 202 -2.40 -33.94 -31.44
C GLU A 202 -1.05 -33.81 -30.72
N LYS A 203 -0.09 -34.62 -31.17
CA LYS A 203 1.25 -34.72 -30.61
C LYS A 203 2.19 -33.60 -31.07
N ASN A 204 3.12 -33.19 -30.19
CA ASN A 204 4.27 -32.36 -30.55
C ASN A 204 5.48 -33.24 -30.84
N GLN A 205 6.00 -33.19 -32.07
CA GLN A 205 7.07 -34.07 -32.54
C GLN A 205 8.34 -34.00 -31.67
N LEU A 206 8.68 -32.83 -31.12
CA LEU A 206 9.88 -32.67 -30.29
C LEU A 206 9.73 -33.39 -28.94
N LEU A 207 8.53 -33.40 -28.36
CA LEU A 207 8.24 -34.16 -27.15
C LEU A 207 8.18 -35.68 -27.44
N GLU A 208 7.67 -36.07 -28.60
CA GLU A 208 7.66 -37.48 -29.06
C GLU A 208 9.08 -38.03 -29.28
N ASN A 209 9.97 -37.23 -29.90
CA ASN A 209 11.38 -37.59 -30.07
C ASN A 209 12.04 -37.91 -28.73
N ALA A 210 11.72 -37.11 -27.71
CA ALA A 210 12.20 -37.29 -26.35
C ALA A 210 11.45 -38.38 -25.57
N LYS A 211 10.36 -38.95 -26.12
CA LYS A 211 9.48 -39.93 -25.46
C LYS A 211 8.93 -39.43 -24.12
N LEU A 212 8.56 -38.15 -24.07
CA LEU A 212 7.94 -37.56 -22.89
C LEU A 212 6.45 -37.88 -22.85
N THR A 213 5.92 -38.16 -21.67
CA THR A 213 4.46 -38.28 -21.47
C THR A 213 3.90 -36.92 -21.09
N TYR A 214 2.85 -36.49 -21.76
CA TYR A 214 2.22 -35.19 -21.51
C TYR A 214 0.75 -35.20 -21.96
N ILE A 215 -0.01 -34.29 -21.38
CA ILE A 215 -1.31 -33.85 -21.89
C ILE A 215 -1.17 -32.50 -22.59
N SER A 216 -2.18 -32.08 -23.35
CA SER A 216 -2.16 -30.80 -24.05
C SER A 216 -3.50 -30.10 -23.90
N VAL A 217 -3.44 -28.82 -23.58
CA VAL A 217 -4.58 -27.92 -23.52
C VAL A 217 -4.32 -26.74 -24.44
N LYS A 218 -5.38 -26.10 -24.92
CA LYS A 218 -5.31 -25.02 -25.89
C LYS A 218 -6.28 -23.91 -25.52
N THR A 219 -5.82 -22.69 -25.72
CA THR A 219 -6.61 -21.46 -25.65
C THR A 219 -6.72 -20.83 -27.04
N GLU A 220 -7.22 -19.60 -27.14
CA GLU A 220 -7.27 -18.87 -28.40
C GLU A 220 -5.86 -18.68 -28.99
N HIS A 221 -4.90 -18.30 -28.14
CA HIS A 221 -3.55 -17.91 -28.58
C HIS A 221 -2.45 -18.91 -28.25
N PHE A 222 -2.66 -19.83 -27.29
CA PHE A 222 -1.59 -20.65 -26.72
C PHE A 222 -1.94 -22.14 -26.71
N ILE A 223 -0.89 -22.98 -26.80
CA ILE A 223 -0.95 -24.42 -26.52
C ILE A 223 -0.04 -24.68 -25.32
N ILE A 224 -0.59 -25.30 -24.30
CA ILE A 224 0.14 -25.64 -23.09
C ILE A 224 0.14 -27.16 -22.92
N ARG A 225 1.33 -27.70 -22.72
CA ARG A 225 1.60 -29.13 -22.59
C ARG A 225 2.30 -29.38 -21.27
N GLY A 226 2.22 -30.60 -20.77
CA GLY A 226 2.95 -30.96 -19.56
C GLY A 226 2.48 -32.25 -18.91
N ASP A 227 3.15 -32.59 -17.82
CA ASP A 227 2.83 -33.73 -16.94
C ASP A 227 2.18 -33.29 -15.62
N PHE A 228 1.83 -32.01 -15.48
CA PHE A 228 1.00 -31.49 -14.40
C PHE A 228 -0.46 -31.90 -14.56
N ASP A 229 -1.25 -31.66 -13.51
CA ASP A 229 -2.70 -31.84 -13.53
C ASP A 229 -3.36 -31.01 -14.65
N GLU A 230 -4.42 -31.57 -15.25
CA GLU A 230 -5.14 -30.93 -16.36
C GLU A 230 -5.73 -29.57 -15.97
N GLU A 231 -6.34 -29.46 -14.78
CA GLU A 231 -6.95 -28.21 -14.33
C GLU A 231 -5.90 -27.12 -14.15
N LEU A 232 -4.71 -27.49 -13.67
CA LEU A 232 -3.58 -26.58 -13.52
C LEU A 232 -3.09 -26.06 -14.87
N LEU A 233 -2.91 -26.94 -15.87
CA LEU A 233 -2.50 -26.52 -17.21
C LEU A 233 -3.58 -25.65 -17.88
N MET A 234 -4.86 -25.96 -17.64
CA MET A 234 -5.96 -25.12 -18.10
C MET A 234 -5.91 -23.72 -17.48
N GLU A 235 -5.70 -23.63 -16.16
CA GLU A 235 -5.58 -22.35 -15.47
C GLU A 235 -4.34 -21.56 -15.93
N ALA A 236 -3.23 -22.23 -16.21
CA ALA A 236 -2.06 -21.60 -16.83
C ALA A 236 -2.40 -20.99 -18.20
N GLY A 237 -3.25 -21.66 -18.98
CA GLY A 237 -3.78 -21.15 -20.24
C GLY A 237 -4.60 -19.88 -20.04
N ARG A 238 -5.50 -19.86 -19.05
CA ARG A 238 -6.26 -18.67 -18.69
C ARG A 238 -5.35 -17.51 -18.27
N TYR A 239 -4.31 -17.77 -17.48
CA TYR A 239 -3.35 -16.74 -17.10
C TYR A 239 -2.52 -16.21 -18.26
N ALA A 240 -2.21 -17.04 -19.26
CA ALA A 240 -1.57 -16.58 -20.49
C ALA A 240 -2.46 -15.59 -21.26
N GLU A 241 -3.76 -15.92 -21.40
CA GLU A 241 -4.74 -15.02 -22.04
C GLU A 241 -4.93 -13.71 -21.26
N ARG A 242 -5.03 -13.79 -19.92
CA ARG A 242 -5.09 -12.60 -19.05
C ARG A 242 -3.84 -11.74 -19.22
N ALA A 243 -2.65 -12.35 -19.22
CA ALA A 243 -1.39 -11.62 -19.39
C ALA A 243 -1.29 -10.97 -20.77
N TYR A 244 -1.83 -11.60 -21.81
CA TYR A 244 -1.89 -11.02 -23.16
C TYR A 244 -2.70 -9.73 -23.14
N LYS A 245 -3.88 -9.73 -22.50
CA LYS A 245 -4.73 -8.56 -22.37
C LYS A 245 -4.17 -7.47 -21.48
N VAL A 246 -3.50 -7.85 -20.38
CA VAL A 246 -2.77 -6.90 -19.53
C VAL A 246 -1.65 -6.24 -20.34
N MET A 247 -0.86 -6.99 -21.10
CA MET A 247 0.20 -6.44 -21.94
C MET A 247 -0.34 -5.49 -23.00
N GLU A 248 -1.43 -5.87 -23.68
CA GLU A 248 -2.12 -5.04 -24.68
C GLU A 248 -2.51 -3.68 -24.09
N ALA A 249 -3.09 -3.64 -22.89
CA ALA A 249 -3.45 -2.38 -22.23
C ALA A 249 -2.22 -1.59 -21.72
N VAL A 250 -1.21 -2.28 -21.17
CA VAL A 250 0.01 -1.63 -20.65
C VAL A 250 0.71 -0.84 -21.76
N VAL A 251 0.77 -1.37 -22.98
CA VAL A 251 1.49 -0.75 -24.10
C VAL A 251 0.59 -0.02 -25.10
N GLU A 252 -0.69 0.13 -24.78
CA GLU A 252 -1.64 0.84 -25.63
C GLU A 252 -1.15 2.27 -25.93
N GLY A 253 -1.13 2.62 -27.22
CA GLY A 253 -0.65 3.92 -27.70
C GLY A 253 0.86 4.00 -27.96
N PHE A 254 1.61 2.90 -27.77
CA PHE A 254 3.04 2.84 -28.05
C PHE A 254 3.34 1.85 -29.19
N ASP A 255 4.10 2.30 -30.19
CA ASP A 255 4.52 1.47 -31.33
C ASP A 255 5.74 0.60 -30.98
N GLY A 256 5.95 -0.46 -31.77
CA GLY A 256 7.16 -1.30 -31.69
C GLY A 256 7.03 -2.57 -30.83
N PHE A 257 5.94 -2.70 -30.07
CA PHE A 257 5.58 -3.93 -29.37
C PHE A 257 5.02 -4.99 -30.33
N ASN A 258 5.21 -6.27 -30.01
CA ASN A 258 4.89 -7.39 -30.88
C ASN A 258 3.55 -8.02 -30.50
N ALA A 259 2.42 -7.40 -30.85
CA ALA A 259 1.08 -7.95 -30.55
C ALA A 259 0.68 -9.18 -31.41
N ASP A 260 1.44 -9.49 -32.46
CA ASP A 260 1.12 -10.59 -33.39
C ASP A 260 1.57 -11.94 -32.83
N THR A 261 0.65 -12.63 -32.15
CA THR A 261 0.86 -13.94 -31.52
C THR A 261 1.33 -15.02 -32.51
N THR A 262 1.08 -14.86 -33.81
CA THR A 262 1.53 -15.82 -34.83
C THR A 262 3.05 -15.79 -35.05
N ARG A 263 3.74 -14.77 -34.52
CA ARG A 263 5.20 -14.64 -34.54
C ARG A 263 5.87 -15.17 -33.29
N TRP A 264 5.10 -15.62 -32.31
CA TRP A 264 5.61 -16.04 -31.01
C TRP A 264 5.86 -17.56 -30.99
N VAL A 265 6.68 -18.01 -30.04
CA VAL A 265 6.61 -19.41 -29.60
C VAL A 265 5.46 -19.50 -28.61
N ASN A 266 4.31 -19.99 -29.09
CA ASN A 266 3.07 -20.10 -28.31
C ASN A 266 2.69 -21.55 -27.96
N ASP A 267 3.57 -22.51 -28.24
CA ASP A 267 3.50 -23.89 -27.74
C ASP A 267 4.52 -24.03 -26.59
N TRP A 268 4.04 -24.33 -25.39
CA TRP A 268 4.86 -24.44 -24.17
C TRP A 268 4.67 -25.80 -23.51
N ALA A 269 5.73 -26.34 -22.91
CA ALA A 269 5.71 -27.58 -22.16
C ALA A 269 6.26 -27.40 -20.74
N PHE A 270 5.43 -27.66 -19.73
CA PHE A 270 5.80 -27.60 -18.31
C PHE A 270 5.92 -29.01 -17.73
N PHE A 271 7.09 -29.34 -17.19
CA PHE A 271 7.35 -30.63 -16.55
C PHE A 271 7.64 -30.49 -15.06
N GLN A 272 7.11 -31.39 -14.23
CA GLN A 272 7.26 -31.34 -12.78
C GLN A 272 8.73 -31.48 -12.34
N ASP A 273 9.50 -32.30 -13.05
CA ASP A 273 10.90 -32.59 -12.69
C ASP A 273 11.92 -32.10 -13.73
N LYS A 274 13.13 -31.79 -13.23
CA LYS A 274 14.27 -31.41 -14.08
C LYS A 274 14.71 -32.59 -14.98
N ALA A 275 14.40 -33.83 -14.63
CA ALA A 275 14.79 -35.00 -15.41
C ALA A 275 14.07 -35.04 -16.77
N SER A 276 12.77 -34.75 -16.79
CA SER A 276 11.94 -34.67 -17.98
C SER A 276 12.35 -33.51 -18.88
N TYR A 277 12.69 -32.36 -18.29
CA TYR A 277 13.33 -31.26 -19.01
C TYR A 277 14.63 -31.69 -19.70
N VAL A 278 15.55 -32.32 -18.97
CA VAL A 278 16.82 -32.82 -19.51
C VAL A 278 16.60 -33.90 -20.58
N GLN A 279 15.62 -34.78 -20.39
CA GLN A 279 15.22 -35.77 -21.39
C GLN A 279 14.69 -35.09 -22.66
N GLY A 280 13.90 -34.02 -22.54
CA GLY A 280 13.44 -33.19 -23.64
C GLY A 280 14.59 -32.60 -24.45
N LEU A 281 15.59 -32.01 -23.78
CA LEU A 281 16.77 -31.47 -24.44
C LEU A 281 17.60 -32.56 -25.12
N ARG A 282 17.92 -33.65 -24.41
CA ARG A 282 18.75 -34.75 -24.93
C ARG A 282 18.08 -35.51 -26.07
N GLY A 283 16.76 -35.64 -26.03
CA GLY A 283 15.96 -36.24 -27.11
C GLY A 283 15.99 -35.43 -28.41
N ASN A 284 16.34 -34.14 -28.33
CA ASN A 284 16.44 -33.22 -29.46
C ASN A 284 17.84 -32.60 -29.56
N ALA A 285 18.87 -33.34 -29.16
CA ALA A 285 20.27 -32.88 -29.15
C ALA A 285 20.76 -32.43 -30.53
N ASN A 286 20.16 -32.92 -31.62
CA ASN A 286 20.48 -32.52 -32.99
C ASN A 286 20.09 -31.07 -33.33
N LEU A 287 19.32 -30.38 -32.47
CA LEU A 287 18.89 -28.99 -32.68
C LEU A 287 19.86 -27.95 -32.10
N MET A 288 20.92 -28.38 -31.42
CA MET A 288 21.88 -27.49 -30.74
C MET A 288 23.29 -28.06 -30.78
N GLU A 289 24.28 -27.20 -30.59
CA GLU A 289 25.67 -27.65 -30.46
C GLU A 289 25.87 -28.42 -29.14
N PRO A 290 26.76 -29.42 -29.09
CA PRO A 290 26.98 -30.24 -27.89
C PRO A 290 27.32 -29.42 -26.64
N GLU A 291 28.10 -28.35 -26.78
CA GLU A 291 28.47 -27.49 -25.67
C GLU A 291 27.27 -26.68 -25.12
N ASP A 292 26.37 -26.22 -25.99
CA ASP A 292 25.14 -25.52 -25.58
C ASP A 292 24.15 -26.49 -24.90
N LEU A 293 24.07 -27.73 -25.40
CA LEU A 293 23.26 -28.77 -24.75
C LEU A 293 23.71 -29.02 -23.31
N GLU A 294 25.01 -29.28 -23.10
CA GLU A 294 25.50 -29.56 -21.75
C GLU A 294 25.38 -28.34 -20.84
N PHE A 295 25.63 -27.13 -21.36
CA PHE A 295 25.38 -25.89 -20.62
C PHE A 295 23.92 -25.80 -20.16
N ARG A 296 22.95 -26.03 -21.05
CA ARG A 296 21.51 -25.98 -20.71
C ARG A 296 21.12 -27.10 -19.74
N VAL A 297 21.62 -28.32 -19.91
CA VAL A 297 21.31 -29.42 -19.00
C VAL A 297 21.74 -29.11 -17.56
N GLU A 298 22.94 -28.55 -17.40
CA GLU A 298 23.50 -28.22 -16.10
C GLU A 298 22.86 -26.94 -15.52
N ASN A 299 22.80 -25.89 -16.34
CA ASN A 299 22.54 -24.50 -15.95
C ASN A 299 21.26 -23.94 -16.60
N THR A 300 20.22 -24.73 -16.86
CA THR A 300 18.88 -24.19 -17.18
C THR A 300 17.75 -25.01 -16.59
N ALA A 301 16.61 -24.35 -16.39
CA ALA A 301 15.30 -24.95 -16.12
C ALA A 301 14.23 -24.53 -17.13
N GLY A 302 14.64 -23.93 -18.25
CA GLY A 302 13.78 -23.47 -19.34
C GLY A 302 14.59 -23.24 -20.62
N SER A 303 14.06 -23.64 -21.77
CA SER A 303 14.73 -23.48 -23.06
C SER A 303 13.77 -23.51 -24.24
N HIS A 304 14.11 -22.78 -25.30
CA HIS A 304 13.50 -22.94 -26.62
C HIS A 304 14.10 -24.14 -27.35
N LEU A 305 13.25 -24.98 -27.93
CA LEU A 305 13.61 -25.99 -28.92
C LEU A 305 13.02 -25.56 -30.26
N ILE A 306 13.89 -25.38 -31.25
CA ILE A 306 13.54 -24.80 -32.55
C ILE A 306 13.99 -25.73 -33.65
N ASP A 307 13.04 -26.45 -34.25
CA ASP A 307 13.27 -27.23 -35.46
C ASP A 307 12.81 -26.39 -36.67
N ARG A 308 13.79 -25.74 -37.30
CA ARG A 308 13.55 -24.88 -38.47
C ARG A 308 13.17 -25.66 -39.72
N GLU A 309 13.61 -26.91 -39.83
CA GLU A 309 13.32 -27.76 -40.99
C GLU A 309 11.86 -28.17 -41.00
N ASN A 310 11.36 -28.61 -39.85
CA ASN A 310 9.97 -29.04 -39.69
C ASN A 310 9.03 -27.91 -39.23
N ARG A 311 9.56 -26.70 -39.00
CA ARG A 311 8.84 -25.51 -38.51
C ARG A 311 8.10 -25.77 -37.19
N VAL A 312 8.72 -26.53 -36.29
CA VAL A 312 8.18 -26.83 -34.95
C VAL A 312 8.99 -26.05 -33.92
N PHE A 313 8.29 -25.29 -33.08
CA PHE A 313 8.88 -24.46 -32.04
C PHE A 313 8.16 -24.78 -30.74
N ILE A 314 8.90 -25.06 -29.67
CA ILE A 314 8.32 -25.24 -28.34
C ILE A 314 9.25 -24.65 -27.28
N GLU A 315 8.67 -24.08 -26.24
CA GLU A 315 9.42 -23.73 -25.03
C GLU A 315 9.20 -24.80 -23.96
N ILE A 316 10.27 -25.42 -23.47
CA ILE A 316 10.21 -26.47 -22.45
C ILE A 316 10.76 -25.95 -21.13
N HIS A 317 10.05 -26.21 -20.03
CA HIS A 317 10.38 -25.71 -18.68
C HIS A 317 10.24 -26.79 -17.61
N ALA A 318 11.00 -26.63 -16.53
CA ALA A 318 10.85 -27.34 -15.25
C ALA A 318 10.58 -26.34 -14.11
N PRO A 319 9.35 -25.83 -13.96
CA PRO A 319 9.00 -24.75 -13.03
C PRO A 319 9.02 -25.12 -11.54
N GLN A 320 9.33 -26.38 -11.19
CA GLN A 320 9.45 -26.95 -9.84
C GLN A 320 8.15 -27.04 -9.02
N ASN A 321 7.18 -26.15 -9.23
CA ASN A 321 5.89 -26.14 -8.51
C ASN A 321 4.79 -25.46 -9.35
N GLU A 322 3.55 -25.55 -8.86
CA GLU A 322 2.35 -25.01 -9.53
C GLU A 322 2.44 -23.50 -9.80
N GLN A 323 2.89 -22.71 -8.82
CA GLN A 323 3.03 -21.26 -9.00
C GLN A 323 4.09 -20.93 -10.08
N GLY A 324 5.16 -21.73 -10.15
CA GLY A 324 6.15 -21.59 -11.21
C GLY A 324 5.57 -21.78 -12.61
N VAL A 325 4.52 -22.61 -12.76
CA VAL A 325 3.81 -22.79 -14.05
C VAL A 325 3.05 -21.51 -14.41
N TYR A 326 2.28 -20.95 -13.47
CA TYR A 326 1.53 -19.71 -13.70
C TYR A 326 2.45 -18.52 -13.98
N ASP A 327 3.52 -18.38 -13.21
CA ASP A 327 4.52 -17.33 -13.40
C ASP A 327 5.17 -17.44 -14.78
N SER A 328 5.54 -18.65 -15.21
CA SER A 328 6.15 -18.90 -16.52
C SER A 328 5.19 -18.59 -17.66
N ALA A 329 3.91 -18.94 -17.53
CA ALA A 329 2.89 -18.61 -18.53
C ALA A 329 2.76 -17.09 -18.73
N VAL A 330 2.59 -16.31 -17.65
CA VAL A 330 2.51 -14.85 -17.71
C VAL A 330 3.80 -14.24 -18.27
N ARG A 331 4.94 -14.76 -17.84
CA ARG A 331 6.25 -14.25 -18.23
C ARG A 331 6.59 -14.53 -19.69
N ASN A 332 6.24 -15.69 -20.22
CA ASN A 332 6.43 -16.02 -21.63
C ASN A 332 5.63 -15.07 -22.53
N VAL A 333 4.42 -14.71 -22.12
CA VAL A 333 3.63 -13.66 -22.80
C VAL A 333 4.35 -12.32 -22.75
N ALA A 334 4.78 -11.86 -21.57
CA ALA A 334 5.47 -10.58 -21.43
C ALA A 334 6.77 -10.51 -22.26
N HIS A 335 7.56 -11.59 -22.31
CA HIS A 335 8.75 -11.68 -23.15
C HIS A 335 8.40 -11.60 -24.64
N ALA A 336 7.42 -12.37 -25.10
CA ALA A 336 7.07 -12.45 -26.52
C ALA A 336 6.42 -11.16 -27.03
N TYR A 337 5.54 -10.56 -26.21
CA TYR A 337 4.87 -9.30 -26.50
C TYR A 337 5.86 -8.13 -26.51
N SER A 338 6.76 -8.06 -25.53
CA SER A 338 7.77 -6.98 -25.48
C SER A 338 8.78 -7.05 -26.61
N GLY A 339 9.18 -8.26 -27.03
CA GLY A 339 10.17 -8.44 -28.09
C GLY A 339 11.58 -7.98 -27.72
N PHE A 340 11.87 -7.75 -26.43
CA PHE A 340 13.20 -7.31 -25.99
C PHE A 340 14.26 -8.37 -26.25
N ALA A 341 15.38 -7.93 -26.80
CA ALA A 341 16.51 -8.80 -27.12
C ALA A 341 17.57 -8.81 -26.00
N SER A 342 17.69 -7.75 -25.21
CA SER A 342 18.60 -7.70 -24.07
C SER A 342 18.08 -8.54 -22.91
N VAL A 343 18.98 -9.28 -22.26
CA VAL A 343 18.61 -10.17 -21.15
C VAL A 343 18.06 -9.36 -19.97
N GLY A 344 18.72 -8.25 -19.61
CA GLY A 344 18.29 -7.41 -18.49
C GLY A 344 16.85 -6.92 -18.66
N LEU A 345 16.50 -6.36 -19.81
CA LEU A 345 15.15 -5.82 -20.03
C LEU A 345 14.10 -6.92 -20.23
N ARG A 346 14.45 -8.00 -20.95
CA ARG A 346 13.55 -9.15 -21.14
C ARG A 346 13.18 -9.79 -19.80
N GLU A 347 14.16 -10.03 -18.93
CA GLU A 347 13.92 -10.58 -17.59
C GLU A 347 13.16 -9.56 -16.72
N GLY A 348 13.52 -8.28 -16.80
CA GLY A 348 12.88 -7.19 -16.08
C GLY A 348 11.38 -7.10 -16.36
N ILE A 349 10.97 -7.05 -17.62
CA ILE A 349 9.55 -6.94 -18.00
C ILE A 349 8.77 -8.20 -17.63
N GLY A 350 9.37 -9.38 -17.78
CA GLY A 350 8.78 -10.64 -17.33
C GLY A 350 8.39 -10.59 -15.86
N HIS A 351 9.33 -10.22 -14.99
CA HIS A 351 9.08 -10.05 -13.56
C HIS A 351 8.12 -8.90 -13.23
N THR A 352 8.10 -7.84 -14.03
CA THR A 352 7.17 -6.71 -13.80
C THR A 352 5.73 -7.16 -13.98
N ILE A 353 5.42 -7.85 -15.08
CA ILE A 353 4.04 -8.26 -15.40
C ILE A 353 3.58 -9.39 -14.48
N THR A 354 4.44 -10.39 -14.21
CA THR A 354 4.15 -11.43 -13.20
C THR A 354 3.86 -10.79 -11.82
N GLY A 355 4.66 -9.81 -11.42
CA GLY A 355 4.45 -9.05 -10.18
C GLY A 355 3.14 -8.25 -10.16
N MET A 356 2.70 -7.72 -11.30
CA MET A 356 1.41 -7.01 -11.41
C MET A 356 0.22 -7.96 -11.33
N VAL A 357 0.28 -9.12 -12.00
CA VAL A 357 -0.83 -10.09 -12.06
C VAL A 357 -1.01 -10.83 -10.73
N PHE A 358 0.09 -11.25 -10.08
CA PHE A 358 0.02 -12.10 -8.89
C PHE A 358 0.39 -11.41 -7.58
N ASN A 359 0.96 -10.19 -7.63
CA ASN A 359 1.64 -9.59 -6.48
C ASN A 359 2.70 -10.55 -5.87
N ASN A 360 3.32 -11.38 -6.72
CA ASN A 360 4.33 -12.37 -6.37
C ASN A 360 5.29 -12.58 -7.57
N ASN A 361 6.55 -12.94 -7.32
CA ASN A 361 7.54 -13.30 -8.35
C ASN A 361 8.31 -14.54 -7.90
N ARG A 362 7.96 -15.72 -8.44
CA ARG A 362 8.61 -16.99 -8.11
C ARG A 362 9.40 -17.65 -9.22
N ALA A 363 9.14 -17.34 -10.49
CA ALA A 363 9.91 -17.90 -11.62
C ALA A 363 11.19 -17.11 -11.92
N PHE A 364 12.36 -17.73 -11.68
CA PHE A 364 13.66 -17.26 -12.19
C PHE A 364 14.02 -18.04 -13.46
N ILE A 365 14.43 -17.36 -14.53
CA ILE A 365 15.19 -18.01 -15.61
C ILE A 365 16.57 -17.34 -15.62
N VAL A 366 17.56 -18.10 -16.06
CA VAL A 366 19.00 -17.85 -16.03
C VAL A 366 19.67 -18.26 -14.73
N ASP A 367 20.47 -19.31 -14.90
CA ASP A 367 21.19 -20.04 -13.88
C ASP A 367 22.55 -19.42 -13.61
N ARG A 368 22.89 -19.51 -12.34
CA ARG A 368 24.19 -19.16 -11.79
C ARG A 368 25.22 -20.14 -12.35
N GLN A 369 26.20 -19.67 -13.15
CA GLN A 369 27.56 -20.14 -12.86
C GLN A 369 27.78 -19.86 -11.37
N GLU A 370 28.41 -20.76 -10.60
CA GLU A 370 28.83 -20.49 -9.23
C GLU A 370 29.54 -19.13 -9.16
N GLN A 371 28.77 -18.07 -8.95
CA GLN A 371 29.29 -16.71 -8.92
C GLN A 371 29.93 -16.61 -7.55
N LEU A 372 31.25 -16.74 -7.54
CA LEU A 372 32.07 -16.32 -6.43
C LEU A 372 31.69 -14.87 -6.08
N ARG A 373 30.93 -14.74 -4.98
CA ARG A 373 30.97 -13.62 -4.04
C ARG A 373 30.84 -12.24 -4.67
N THR A 374 29.60 -11.76 -4.85
CA THR A 374 29.32 -10.34 -5.04
C THR A 374 28.43 -9.79 -3.91
N THR A 375 28.51 -8.48 -3.71
CA THR A 375 28.25 -7.70 -2.49
C THR A 375 26.80 -7.57 -2.01
N THR A 376 25.85 -8.31 -2.59
CA THR A 376 24.52 -8.49 -2.02
C THR A 376 24.47 -9.73 -1.16
N GLY A 377 24.58 -9.54 0.15
CA GLY A 377 24.17 -10.46 1.21
C GLY A 377 24.47 -11.94 0.95
N GLU A 378 25.61 -12.42 1.47
CA GLU A 378 26.04 -13.83 1.47
C GLU A 378 25.03 -14.84 2.10
N GLU A 379 23.79 -14.44 2.43
CA GLU A 379 22.80 -15.27 3.14
C GLU A 379 21.33 -15.13 2.67
N ASP A 380 21.00 -14.53 1.52
CA ASP A 380 19.62 -14.59 0.97
C ASP A 380 19.39 -15.80 0.04
N LEU A 381 20.30 -16.77 0.13
CA LEU A 381 20.34 -18.02 -0.64
C LEU A 381 19.73 -19.23 0.08
N ASP A 382 19.24 -19.09 1.30
CA ASP A 382 18.46 -20.14 1.92
C ASP A 382 17.04 -20.13 1.33
N LYS A 383 16.92 -20.83 0.19
CA LYS A 383 15.73 -21.44 -0.43
C LYS A 383 14.42 -20.63 -0.35
N TYR A 384 13.85 -20.44 -1.53
CA TYR A 384 12.48 -19.98 -1.86
C TYR A 384 12.37 -18.50 -2.23
N SER A 385 11.87 -18.31 -3.45
CA SER A 385 11.46 -17.06 -4.07
C SER A 385 10.94 -16.02 -3.07
N PRO A 386 11.63 -14.87 -2.92
CA PRO A 386 11.16 -13.84 -2.01
C PRO A 386 9.80 -13.32 -2.49
N ASN A 387 8.88 -13.06 -1.57
CA ASN A 387 7.62 -12.39 -1.88
C ASN A 387 7.88 -10.97 -2.43
N MET A 388 6.88 -10.36 -3.08
CA MET A 388 7.05 -9.02 -3.68
C MET A 388 7.41 -7.93 -2.66
N ASP A 389 7.04 -8.09 -1.39
CA ASP A 389 7.44 -7.15 -0.35
C ASP A 389 8.96 -7.15 -0.13
N THR A 390 9.59 -8.33 -0.19
CA THR A 390 11.05 -8.43 -0.12
C THR A 390 11.71 -7.82 -1.35
N TRP A 391 11.18 -8.04 -2.55
CA TRP A 391 11.70 -7.39 -3.77
C TRP A 391 11.56 -5.87 -3.69
N LYS A 392 10.42 -5.38 -3.20
CA LYS A 392 10.14 -3.96 -2.96
C LYS A 392 11.09 -3.33 -1.94
N ASP A 393 11.47 -4.06 -0.91
CA ASP A 393 12.48 -3.64 0.08
C ASP A 393 13.88 -3.61 -0.55
N LEU A 394 14.25 -4.63 -1.32
CA LEU A 394 15.53 -4.68 -2.03
C LEU A 394 15.66 -3.57 -3.08
N ALA A 395 14.59 -3.27 -3.83
CA ALA A 395 14.57 -2.15 -4.77
C ALA A 395 14.68 -0.80 -4.07
N LEU A 396 14.00 -0.62 -2.93
CA LEU A 396 14.17 0.56 -2.08
C LEU A 396 15.62 0.72 -1.61
N GLU A 397 16.25 -0.37 -1.14
CA GLU A 397 17.66 -0.34 -0.76
C GLU A 397 18.57 0.01 -1.94
N SER A 398 18.33 -0.62 -3.10
CA SER A 398 19.07 -0.35 -4.34
C SER A 398 18.94 1.11 -4.76
N ALA A 399 17.75 1.69 -4.67
CA ALA A 399 17.49 3.09 -4.97
C ALA A 399 18.28 4.05 -4.06
N TRP A 400 18.46 3.71 -2.77
CA TRP A 400 19.30 4.52 -1.88
C TRP A 400 20.80 4.36 -2.13
N ARG A 401 21.24 3.18 -2.60
CA ARG A 401 22.66 2.92 -2.90
C ARG A 401 23.18 3.62 -4.16
N LEU A 402 22.30 4.26 -4.96
CA LEU A 402 22.65 5.13 -6.11
C LEU A 402 23.86 4.65 -6.93
N SER A 403 23.66 3.86 -7.97
CA SER A 403 24.68 3.50 -8.98
C SER A 403 25.98 2.84 -8.47
N GLU A 404 26.17 2.61 -7.17
CA GLU A 404 27.29 1.84 -6.62
C GLU A 404 27.24 0.35 -7.02
N THR A 405 26.08 -0.12 -7.53
CA THR A 405 25.87 -1.49 -8.01
C THR A 405 25.63 -1.54 -9.51
N THR A 406 24.41 -1.24 -9.98
CA THR A 406 23.99 -1.39 -11.40
C THR A 406 23.21 -0.17 -11.89
N PRO A 407 23.81 0.72 -12.71
CA PRO A 407 23.08 1.84 -13.31
C PRO A 407 22.12 1.38 -14.43
N ALA A 408 21.02 2.10 -14.67
CA ALA A 408 20.06 1.76 -15.74
C ALA A 408 20.70 1.63 -17.13
N ALA A 409 21.72 2.43 -17.44
CA ALA A 409 22.48 2.35 -18.70
C ALA A 409 23.23 1.02 -18.89
N HIS A 410 23.38 0.21 -17.82
CA HIS A 410 23.97 -1.13 -17.91
C HIS A 410 22.95 -2.20 -18.30
N LEU A 411 21.66 -1.99 -18.04
CA LEU A 411 20.61 -2.99 -18.26
C LEU A 411 20.60 -3.62 -19.66
N PRO A 412 20.71 -2.85 -20.77
CA PRO A 412 20.72 -3.46 -22.10
C PRO A 412 22.02 -4.21 -22.41
N LEU A 413 23.08 -4.04 -21.62
CA LEU A 413 24.40 -4.64 -21.81
C LEU A 413 24.62 -5.91 -20.96
N ILE A 414 23.61 -6.30 -20.18
CA ILE A 414 23.71 -7.48 -19.31
C ILE A 414 23.73 -8.74 -20.16
N ASP A 415 24.79 -9.52 -19.98
CA ASP A 415 24.89 -10.90 -20.45
C ASP A 415 24.23 -11.83 -19.42
N ALA A 416 23.47 -12.82 -19.90
CA ALA A 416 22.86 -13.86 -19.08
C ALA A 416 23.87 -14.51 -18.11
N ALA A 417 25.09 -14.81 -18.57
CA ALA A 417 26.11 -15.43 -17.72
C ALA A 417 26.60 -14.53 -16.56
N LYS A 418 26.37 -13.22 -16.65
CA LYS A 418 26.81 -12.19 -15.69
C LYS A 418 25.66 -11.51 -14.98
N PHE A 419 24.45 -12.07 -15.06
CA PHE A 419 23.26 -11.42 -14.51
C PHE A 419 23.17 -11.61 -12.98
N THR A 420 23.68 -10.63 -12.24
CA THR A 420 23.71 -10.66 -10.77
C THR A 420 22.32 -10.43 -10.16
N ASP A 421 22.14 -10.83 -8.90
CA ASP A 421 20.88 -10.60 -8.17
C ASP A 421 20.55 -9.09 -8.06
N ASP A 422 21.56 -8.24 -7.82
CA ASP A 422 21.44 -6.78 -7.84
C ASP A 422 20.91 -6.26 -9.18
N ALA A 423 21.49 -6.76 -10.28
CA ALA A 423 21.07 -6.38 -11.62
C ALA A 423 19.65 -6.88 -11.93
N ARG A 424 19.22 -8.02 -11.37
CA ARG A 424 17.86 -8.55 -11.52
C ARG A 424 16.83 -7.70 -10.79
N ILE A 425 17.08 -7.34 -9.53
CA ILE A 425 16.21 -6.41 -8.77
C ILE A 425 16.15 -5.06 -9.49
N LYS A 426 17.28 -4.55 -9.99
CA LYS A 426 17.31 -3.32 -10.76
C LYS A 426 16.49 -3.43 -12.05
N SER A 427 16.65 -4.51 -12.82
CA SER A 427 15.93 -4.74 -14.08
C SER A 427 14.41 -4.74 -13.87
N TRP A 428 13.93 -5.51 -12.90
CA TRP A 428 12.50 -5.54 -12.55
C TRP A 428 11.98 -4.19 -12.09
N SER A 429 12.62 -3.60 -11.08
CA SER A 429 12.14 -2.35 -10.47
C SER A 429 12.21 -1.16 -11.44
N PHE A 430 13.16 -1.19 -12.37
CA PHE A 430 13.27 -0.19 -13.43
C PHE A 430 12.19 -0.39 -14.50
N CYS A 431 11.96 -1.62 -14.97
CA CYS A 431 10.85 -1.91 -15.89
C CYS A 431 9.51 -1.54 -15.26
N ASP A 432 9.29 -1.85 -13.98
CA ASP A 432 8.09 -1.50 -13.20
C ASP A 432 7.83 0.02 -13.16
N TYR A 433 8.88 0.81 -12.93
CA TYR A 433 8.78 2.27 -13.03
C TYR A 433 8.47 2.72 -14.46
N VAL A 434 9.22 2.24 -15.45
CA VAL A 434 9.13 2.74 -16.83
C VAL A 434 7.80 2.39 -17.47
N VAL A 435 7.22 1.21 -17.23
CA VAL A 435 5.87 0.90 -17.76
C VAL A 435 4.78 1.84 -17.22
N ARG A 436 4.95 2.41 -16.02
CA ARG A 436 4.05 3.44 -15.48
C ARG A 436 4.34 4.83 -16.01
N ARG A 437 5.54 5.08 -16.52
CA ARG A 437 5.92 6.36 -17.15
C ARG A 437 5.55 6.36 -18.62
N ASP A 438 6.27 5.55 -19.38
CA ASP A 438 6.26 5.43 -20.83
C ASP A 438 6.97 4.10 -21.18
N PRO A 439 6.23 3.02 -21.49
CA PRO A 439 6.83 1.73 -21.82
C PRO A 439 7.67 1.76 -23.10
N GLY A 440 7.46 2.72 -24.02
CA GLY A 440 8.25 2.87 -25.24
C GLY A 440 9.73 3.09 -24.96
N LEU A 441 10.05 3.78 -23.85
CA LEU A 441 11.43 4.01 -23.42
C LEU A 441 12.22 2.71 -23.15
N LEU A 442 11.54 1.59 -22.87
CA LEU A 442 12.19 0.28 -22.74
C LEU A 442 12.63 -0.28 -24.10
N LEU A 443 11.86 -0.06 -25.17
CA LEU A 443 12.26 -0.43 -26.53
C LEU A 443 13.49 0.36 -26.98
N ASP A 444 13.50 1.66 -26.68
CA ASP A 444 14.63 2.54 -27.01
C ASP A 444 15.89 2.15 -26.24
N LEU A 445 15.75 1.78 -24.97
CA LEU A 445 16.86 1.27 -24.17
C LEU A 445 17.34 -0.10 -24.69
N ASP A 446 16.44 -0.99 -25.09
CA ASP A 446 16.79 -2.30 -25.69
C ASP A 446 17.53 -2.16 -27.02
N SER A 447 17.21 -1.12 -27.80
CA SER A 447 17.92 -0.80 -29.05
C SER A 447 19.41 -0.48 -28.83
N CYS A 448 19.80 -0.15 -27.60
CA CYS A 448 21.18 0.14 -27.21
C CYS A 448 21.97 -1.11 -26.78
N ARG A 449 21.43 -2.33 -26.89
CA ARG A 449 22.08 -3.57 -26.41
C ARG A 449 23.43 -3.89 -27.06
N ASP A 450 23.63 -3.46 -28.31
CA ASP A 450 24.85 -3.74 -29.07
C ASP A 450 25.98 -2.75 -28.74
N GLN A 451 25.75 -1.83 -27.78
CA GLN A 451 26.77 -0.88 -27.34
C GLN A 451 27.77 -1.55 -26.40
N GLY A 452 29.07 -1.25 -26.57
CA GLY A 452 30.12 -1.87 -25.75
C GLY A 452 30.25 -1.29 -24.33
N HIS A 453 29.64 -0.14 -24.03
CA HIS A 453 29.85 0.59 -22.79
C HIS A 453 28.66 1.48 -22.40
N GLN A 454 28.41 1.65 -21.10
CA GLN A 454 27.28 2.42 -20.54
C GLN A 454 27.24 3.88 -21.02
N ILE A 455 28.42 4.50 -21.21
CA ILE A 455 28.54 5.88 -21.73
C ILE A 455 27.97 5.99 -23.15
N GLU A 456 28.14 4.96 -23.98
CA GLU A 456 27.60 4.97 -25.35
C GLU A 456 26.09 4.73 -25.35
N VAL A 457 25.58 3.90 -24.43
CA VAL A 457 24.14 3.76 -24.16
C VAL A 457 23.54 5.12 -23.77
N GLU A 458 24.15 5.83 -22.82
CA GLU A 458 23.68 7.15 -22.38
C GLU A 458 23.63 8.15 -23.53
N LYS A 459 24.68 8.21 -24.36
CA LYS A 459 24.75 9.11 -25.52
C LYS A 459 23.70 8.78 -26.56
N MET A 460 23.58 7.49 -26.93
CA MET A 460 22.65 7.03 -27.96
C MET A 460 21.21 7.28 -27.52
N PHE A 461 20.86 6.91 -26.29
CA PHE A 461 19.52 7.14 -25.74
C PHE A 461 19.20 8.63 -25.68
N THR A 462 20.08 9.45 -25.08
CA THR A 462 19.82 10.90 -24.94
C THR A 462 19.66 11.61 -26.28
N ALA A 463 20.40 11.17 -27.31
CA ALA A 463 20.29 11.75 -28.66
C ALA A 463 18.92 11.50 -29.31
N ASN A 464 18.21 10.45 -28.92
CA ASN A 464 16.93 10.07 -29.51
C ASN A 464 15.72 10.67 -28.76
N HIS A 465 15.90 11.29 -27.59
CA HIS A 465 14.81 11.69 -26.70
C HIS A 465 14.82 13.18 -26.29
N ASP A 466 15.26 14.08 -27.17
CA ASP A 466 15.12 15.53 -27.03
C ASP A 466 15.47 16.08 -25.63
N GLY A 467 16.51 15.53 -25.00
CA GLY A 467 17.02 15.96 -23.70
C GLY A 467 16.62 15.10 -22.49
N LEU A 468 15.79 14.05 -22.65
CA LEU A 468 15.63 13.02 -21.63
C LEU A 468 16.82 12.05 -21.66
N SER A 469 17.57 12.00 -20.56
CA SER A 469 18.75 11.12 -20.44
C SER A 469 18.46 9.88 -19.59
N VAL A 470 19.30 8.85 -19.69
CA VAL A 470 19.17 7.66 -18.83
C VAL A 470 19.49 8.03 -17.37
N ALA A 471 20.40 8.97 -17.14
CA ALA A 471 20.65 9.52 -15.80
C ALA A 471 19.41 10.21 -15.20
N GLN A 472 18.59 10.88 -16.01
CA GLN A 472 17.32 11.45 -15.55
C GLN A 472 16.32 10.35 -15.20
N LEU A 473 16.19 9.31 -16.01
CA LEU A 473 15.35 8.15 -15.71
C LEU A 473 15.80 7.42 -14.44
N GLU A 474 17.11 7.28 -14.22
CA GLU A 474 17.70 6.72 -13.00
C GLU A 474 17.29 7.53 -11.76
N LYS A 475 17.34 8.87 -11.85
CA LYS A 475 16.90 9.75 -10.76
C LYS A 475 15.41 9.58 -10.48
N GLU A 476 14.57 9.60 -11.50
CA GLU A 476 13.12 9.48 -11.32
C GLU A 476 12.71 8.10 -10.81
N TRP A 477 13.37 7.03 -11.28
CA TRP A 477 13.23 5.69 -10.72
C TRP A 477 13.60 5.69 -9.23
N LYS A 478 14.72 6.31 -8.86
CA LYS A 478 15.10 6.45 -7.45
C LYS A 478 14.01 7.19 -6.68
N ASP A 479 13.50 8.30 -7.19
CA ASP A 479 12.47 9.09 -6.52
C ASP A 479 11.18 8.26 -6.33
N PHE A 480 10.79 7.48 -7.34
CA PHE A 480 9.67 6.53 -7.28
C PHE A 480 9.88 5.49 -6.17
N TRP A 481 11.02 4.81 -6.16
CA TRP A 481 11.30 3.75 -5.19
C TRP A 481 11.56 4.28 -3.79
N THR A 482 12.13 5.47 -3.63
CA THR A 482 12.35 6.09 -2.32
C THR A 482 11.12 6.78 -1.74
N GLU A 483 9.99 6.76 -2.46
CA GLU A 483 8.74 7.41 -2.07
C GLU A 483 8.92 8.92 -1.90
N ALA A 484 9.62 9.55 -2.86
CA ALA A 484 10.09 10.94 -2.76
C ALA A 484 8.96 11.96 -2.55
N SER A 485 7.74 11.62 -2.96
CA SER A 485 6.54 12.43 -2.79
C SER A 485 5.36 11.61 -2.27
N PRO A 486 4.28 12.28 -1.82
CA PRO A 486 3.07 11.61 -1.36
C PRO A 486 2.41 10.76 -2.45
N VAL A 487 2.45 11.22 -3.71
CA VAL A 487 1.85 10.51 -4.84
C VAL A 487 2.62 9.23 -5.13
N LEU A 488 3.96 9.31 -5.21
CA LEU A 488 4.82 8.16 -5.43
C LEU A 488 4.67 7.14 -4.29
N LYS A 489 4.57 7.63 -3.05
CA LYS A 489 4.26 6.80 -1.89
C LYS A 489 2.91 6.09 -2.01
N ALA A 490 1.87 6.79 -2.46
CA ALA A 490 0.54 6.21 -2.63
C ALA A 490 0.53 5.11 -3.70
N ILE A 491 1.18 5.34 -4.83
CA ILE A 491 1.36 4.35 -5.90
C ILE A 491 2.08 3.10 -5.36
N ARG A 492 3.23 3.29 -4.69
CA ARG A 492 4.04 2.17 -4.18
C ARG A 492 3.34 1.30 -3.15
N ASN A 493 2.54 1.91 -2.28
CA ASN A 493 1.81 1.20 -1.23
C ASN A 493 0.48 0.64 -1.72
N ASN A 494 0.11 0.87 -2.99
CA ASN A 494 -1.22 0.62 -3.54
C ASN A 494 -2.32 1.14 -2.59
N THR A 495 -2.06 2.28 -1.96
CA THR A 495 -3.03 2.93 -1.09
C THR A 495 -3.67 4.03 -1.89
N GLU A 496 -5.00 4.09 -1.88
CA GLU A 496 -5.62 5.32 -2.31
C GLU A 496 -5.12 6.46 -1.44
N PRO A 497 -4.83 7.62 -2.05
CA PRO A 497 -4.30 8.72 -1.30
C PRO A 497 -5.07 9.06 -0.03
N LEU A 498 -4.35 9.40 1.03
CA LEU A 498 -4.92 9.79 2.31
C LEU A 498 -6.04 10.86 2.17
N SER A 499 -5.97 11.72 1.17
CA SER A 499 -6.97 12.74 0.85
C SER A 499 -8.01 12.31 -0.21
N ALA A 500 -7.75 11.28 -1.02
CA ALA A 500 -8.74 10.67 -1.92
C ALA A 500 -9.85 9.97 -1.15
N VAL A 501 -9.51 9.35 -0.01
CA VAL A 501 -10.46 8.58 0.81
C VAL A 501 -11.34 9.49 1.70
N SER A 502 -11.42 10.81 1.48
CA SER A 502 -12.55 11.70 1.90
C SER A 502 -12.08 13.14 2.02
N LYS A 503 -12.52 13.97 1.07
CA LYS A 503 -12.16 15.39 0.95
C LYS A 503 -12.53 16.21 2.19
N ASP A 504 -13.56 15.80 2.92
CA ASP A 504 -14.09 16.50 4.09
C ASP A 504 -13.54 15.99 5.44
N VAL A 505 -12.55 15.09 5.46
CA VAL A 505 -12.01 14.50 6.70
C VAL A 505 -11.67 15.54 7.76
N LYS A 506 -10.93 16.59 7.40
CA LYS A 506 -10.47 17.61 8.35
C LYS A 506 -11.64 18.30 9.04
N LYS A 507 -12.70 18.62 8.28
CA LYS A 507 -13.93 19.26 8.77
C LYS A 507 -14.68 18.34 9.74
N TRP A 508 -14.92 17.09 9.34
CA TRP A 508 -15.65 16.13 10.17
C TRP A 508 -14.88 15.70 11.41
N LEU A 509 -13.59 15.38 11.28
CA LEU A 509 -12.72 15.00 12.40
C LEU A 509 -12.61 16.13 13.44
N THR A 510 -12.48 17.38 12.99
CA THR A 510 -12.44 18.54 13.90
C THR A 510 -13.74 18.65 14.69
N ALA A 511 -14.89 18.62 14.02
CA ALA A 511 -16.18 18.69 14.70
C ALA A 511 -16.46 17.49 15.62
N PHE A 512 -15.99 16.30 15.24
CA PHE A 512 -16.08 15.10 16.07
C PHE A 512 -15.26 15.23 17.35
N ASN A 513 -14.00 15.66 17.24
CA ASN A 513 -13.13 15.91 18.40
C ASN A 513 -13.66 17.05 19.28
N GLU A 514 -14.23 18.11 18.70
CA GLU A 514 -14.91 19.15 19.48
C GLU A 514 -16.12 18.62 20.26
N ALA A 515 -16.90 17.70 19.68
CA ALA A 515 -17.99 17.03 20.38
C ALA A 515 -17.47 16.14 21.52
N ARG A 516 -16.44 15.32 21.27
CA ARG A 516 -15.78 14.47 22.28
C ARG A 516 -15.19 15.28 23.43
N LYS A 517 -14.52 16.39 23.12
CA LYS A 517 -13.94 17.29 24.13
C LYS A 517 -15.00 17.92 25.04
N ARG A 518 -16.18 18.28 24.50
CA ARG A 518 -17.32 18.78 25.32
C ARG A 518 -17.82 17.73 26.32
N LEU A 519 -17.55 16.46 26.08
CA LEU A 519 -17.94 15.32 26.92
C LEU A 519 -16.76 14.81 27.77
N ASN A 520 -15.64 15.54 27.82
CA ASN A 520 -14.41 15.15 28.51
C ASN A 520 -13.77 13.84 28.00
N SER A 521 -14.02 13.48 26.74
CA SER A 521 -13.40 12.35 26.05
C SER A 521 -12.14 12.79 25.29
N THR A 522 -11.26 11.83 24.98
CA THR A 522 -9.97 12.09 24.32
C THR A 522 -10.11 12.30 22.83
N ASP A 523 -9.33 13.21 22.24
CA ASP A 523 -9.27 13.37 20.79
C ASP A 523 -8.85 12.08 20.09
N VAL A 524 -9.38 11.86 18.89
CA VAL A 524 -9.02 10.74 18.01
C VAL A 524 -8.24 11.23 16.81
N THR A 525 -7.41 10.35 16.26
CA THR A 525 -6.77 10.52 14.96
C THR A 525 -7.60 9.85 13.86
N TRP A 526 -7.32 10.20 12.61
CA TRP A 526 -7.95 9.58 11.46
C TRP A 526 -7.00 8.58 10.77
N SER A 527 -7.56 7.53 10.16
CA SER A 527 -6.84 6.48 9.43
C SER A 527 -7.44 6.28 8.03
N SER A 528 -6.62 6.38 6.99
CA SER A 528 -6.99 6.01 5.61
C SER A 528 -7.38 4.54 5.51
N ASP A 529 -6.63 3.66 6.17
CA ASP A 529 -6.80 2.22 6.07
C ASP A 529 -8.15 1.79 6.64
N TYR A 530 -8.65 2.53 7.63
CA TYR A 530 -9.99 2.29 8.17
C TYR A 530 -11.08 2.93 7.31
N SER A 531 -10.73 3.96 6.52
CA SER A 531 -11.69 4.72 5.71
C SER A 531 -12.03 4.06 4.38
N GLY A 532 -11.24 3.09 3.89
CA GLY A 532 -11.54 2.38 2.63
C GLY A 532 -12.93 1.74 2.61
N ARG A 533 -13.29 0.99 3.65
CA ARG A 533 -14.66 0.42 3.75
C ARG A 533 -15.74 1.47 4.00
N CYS A 534 -15.39 2.60 4.62
CA CYS A 534 -16.32 3.72 4.74
C CYS A 534 -16.65 4.30 3.35
N ARG A 535 -15.65 4.41 2.45
CA ARG A 535 -15.85 4.83 1.06
C ARG A 535 -16.78 3.86 0.33
N ASP A 536 -16.44 2.58 0.33
CA ASP A 536 -17.21 1.55 -0.39
C ASP A 536 -18.69 1.57 0.04
N HIS A 537 -18.94 1.76 1.33
CA HIS A 537 -20.31 1.84 1.85
C HIS A 537 -21.01 3.16 1.48
N VAL A 538 -20.30 4.30 1.45
CA VAL A 538 -20.87 5.55 0.93
C VAL A 538 -21.23 5.42 -0.54
N GLU A 539 -20.34 4.88 -1.37
CA GLU A 539 -20.60 4.66 -2.80
C GLU A 539 -21.80 3.74 -3.03
N TYR A 540 -21.90 2.66 -2.24
CA TYR A 540 -23.08 1.78 -2.24
C TYR A 540 -24.37 2.55 -1.91
N LEU A 541 -24.39 3.35 -0.84
CA LEU A 541 -25.58 4.14 -0.46
C LEU A 541 -25.89 5.27 -1.45
N LEU A 542 -24.88 5.79 -2.16
CA LEU A 542 -25.08 6.76 -3.24
C LEU A 542 -25.78 6.11 -4.44
N ALA A 543 -25.35 4.92 -4.83
CA ALA A 543 -25.94 4.16 -5.93
C ALA A 543 -27.35 3.63 -5.61
N HIS A 544 -27.67 3.40 -4.34
CA HIS A 544 -28.93 2.75 -3.92
C HIS A 544 -29.73 3.60 -2.93
N GLU A 545 -30.44 4.62 -3.42
CA GLU A 545 -31.25 5.50 -2.54
C GLU A 545 -32.29 4.74 -1.70
N SER A 546 -32.81 3.62 -2.23
CA SER A 546 -33.76 2.75 -1.54
C SER A 546 -33.18 2.03 -0.32
N GLN A 547 -31.86 2.02 -0.16
CA GLN A 547 -31.14 1.42 0.96
C GLN A 547 -30.78 2.45 2.05
N ARG A 548 -31.28 3.69 1.94
CA ARG A 548 -31.07 4.75 2.93
C ARG A 548 -32.16 4.75 4.00
N GLY A 549 -31.79 5.14 5.22
CA GLY A 549 -32.69 5.27 6.37
C GLY A 549 -32.32 4.32 7.50
N ALA A 550 -32.79 4.64 8.72
CA ALA A 550 -32.35 4.00 9.97
C ALA A 550 -32.49 2.47 10.01
N ALA A 551 -33.37 1.89 9.18
CA ALA A 551 -33.58 0.45 9.07
C ALA A 551 -32.65 -0.26 8.06
N LEU A 552 -32.15 0.44 7.05
CA LEU A 552 -31.49 -0.16 5.88
C LEU A 552 -30.03 0.27 5.73
N GLU A 553 -29.66 1.46 6.22
CA GLU A 553 -28.31 2.02 6.08
C GLU A 553 -27.23 1.28 6.90
N GLN A 554 -27.62 0.24 7.63
CA GLN A 554 -26.78 -0.61 8.47
C GLN A 554 -26.59 -2.01 7.85
N GLY A 555 -26.81 -2.14 6.53
CA GLY A 555 -26.60 -3.37 5.78
C GLY A 555 -26.29 -3.10 4.30
N GLN A 556 -25.90 -4.15 3.59
CA GLN A 556 -25.77 -4.17 2.14
C GLN A 556 -26.50 -5.39 1.56
N ASP A 557 -27.35 -5.15 0.58
CA ASP A 557 -27.96 -6.22 -0.20
C ASP A 557 -26.94 -6.72 -1.21
N ILE A 558 -26.43 -7.93 -0.98
CA ILE A 558 -25.44 -8.59 -1.84
C ILE A 558 -25.94 -8.88 -3.26
N THR A 559 -27.24 -8.74 -3.51
CA THR A 559 -27.83 -8.90 -4.85
C THR A 559 -27.80 -7.62 -5.66
N LEU A 560 -27.56 -6.47 -5.02
CA LEU A 560 -27.40 -5.18 -5.68
C LEU A 560 -25.93 -4.93 -6.05
N GLU A 561 -25.72 -4.15 -7.11
CA GLU A 561 -24.39 -3.80 -7.59
C GLU A 561 -23.56 -3.12 -6.48
N GLY A 562 -22.30 -3.52 -6.30
CA GLY A 562 -21.45 -2.99 -5.21
C GLY A 562 -21.78 -3.50 -3.80
N GLY A 563 -22.88 -4.25 -3.61
CA GLY A 563 -23.17 -4.95 -2.37
C GLY A 563 -22.27 -6.18 -2.18
N THR A 564 -21.70 -6.35 -0.99
CA THR A 564 -20.83 -7.51 -0.70
C THR A 564 -21.06 -8.03 0.72
N HIS A 565 -20.80 -9.32 0.96
CA HIS A 565 -20.86 -9.88 2.32
C HIS A 565 -19.95 -9.15 3.32
N LEU A 566 -18.76 -8.76 2.88
CA LEU A 566 -17.82 -8.02 3.74
C LEU A 566 -18.30 -6.59 4.02
N GLY A 567 -18.95 -5.96 3.04
CA GLY A 567 -19.54 -4.64 3.18
C GLY A 567 -20.78 -4.65 4.06
N ASP A 568 -21.59 -5.71 4.00
CA ASP A 568 -22.74 -5.93 4.89
C ASP A 568 -22.28 -6.08 6.36
N MET A 569 -21.32 -6.97 6.63
CA MET A 569 -20.72 -7.11 7.96
C MET A 569 -20.09 -5.80 8.48
N PHE A 570 -19.55 -4.97 7.59
CA PHE A 570 -19.01 -3.68 7.97
C PHE A 570 -20.12 -2.67 8.30
N ALA A 571 -21.17 -2.63 7.47
CA ALA A 571 -22.30 -1.71 7.60
C ALA A 571 -23.01 -1.85 8.95
N GLU A 572 -23.19 -3.08 9.45
CA GLU A 572 -23.83 -3.37 10.75
C GLU A 572 -23.17 -2.63 11.93
N MET A 573 -21.87 -2.35 11.82
CA MET A 573 -21.07 -1.75 12.88
C MET A 573 -20.66 -0.30 12.57
N ALA A 574 -21.02 0.20 11.39
CA ALA A 574 -20.64 1.53 10.92
C ALA A 574 -21.57 2.61 11.49
N LEU A 575 -21.00 3.79 11.74
CA LEU A 575 -21.79 4.98 12.08
C LEU A 575 -22.15 5.66 10.76
N VAL A 576 -23.44 5.70 10.43
CA VAL A 576 -23.93 6.18 9.14
C VAL A 576 -24.86 7.38 9.32
N GLU A 577 -24.66 8.42 8.52
CA GLU A 577 -25.52 9.59 8.44
C GLU A 577 -25.74 9.94 6.96
N VAL A 578 -26.96 9.70 6.46
CA VAL A 578 -27.33 9.92 5.05
C VAL A 578 -27.77 11.35 4.73
N GLU A 579 -27.89 12.23 5.74
CA GLU A 579 -28.17 13.67 5.57
C GLU A 579 -27.12 14.56 6.28
N ALA A 580 -25.85 14.22 6.09
CA ALA A 580 -24.67 14.84 6.68
C ALA A 580 -24.37 16.25 6.14
N LYS A 581 -25.23 17.24 6.46
CA LYS A 581 -25.09 18.63 6.00
C LYS A 581 -24.21 19.50 6.90
N LYS A 582 -24.37 19.38 8.23
CA LYS A 582 -23.73 20.26 9.23
C LYS A 582 -23.07 19.45 10.34
N ALA A 583 -21.75 19.32 10.29
CA ALA A 583 -21.00 18.42 11.18
C ALA A 583 -21.31 18.58 12.68
N LYS A 584 -21.33 19.82 13.18
CA LYS A 584 -21.70 20.08 14.58
C LYS A 584 -23.09 19.56 14.95
N LYS A 585 -24.08 19.74 14.07
CA LYS A 585 -25.46 19.29 14.33
C LYS A 585 -25.59 17.78 14.27
N VAL A 586 -24.87 17.13 13.36
CA VAL A 586 -24.82 15.66 13.25
C VAL A 586 -24.35 15.06 14.57
N PHE A 587 -23.19 15.50 15.09
CA PHE A 587 -22.66 14.96 16.34
C PHE A 587 -23.47 15.36 17.58
N GLU A 588 -24.18 16.49 17.55
CA GLU A 588 -25.17 16.82 18.59
C GLU A 588 -26.37 15.88 18.55
N ALA A 589 -26.87 15.53 17.36
CA ALA A 589 -27.95 14.56 17.20
C ALA A 589 -27.53 13.13 17.60
N TRP A 590 -26.27 12.76 17.34
CA TRP A 590 -25.72 11.45 17.73
C TRP A 590 -25.73 11.21 19.23
N LEU A 591 -25.73 12.26 20.05
CA LEU A 591 -25.92 12.12 21.50
C LEU A 591 -27.30 11.57 21.87
N HIS A 592 -28.30 11.62 20.99
CA HIS A 592 -29.62 11.08 21.27
C HIS A 592 -29.76 9.60 20.90
N MET A 593 -28.81 9.05 20.13
CA MET A 593 -28.76 7.65 19.70
C MET A 593 -27.71 6.91 20.53
N PRO A 594 -28.10 6.00 21.46
CA PRO A 594 -27.16 5.38 22.40
C PRO A 594 -25.96 4.72 21.73
N GLY A 595 -26.17 4.03 20.61
CA GLY A 595 -25.09 3.35 19.90
C GLY A 595 -24.10 4.34 19.27
N TYR A 596 -24.57 5.41 18.65
CA TYR A 596 -23.67 6.43 18.07
C TYR A 596 -23.00 7.28 19.16
N ARG A 597 -23.73 7.60 20.23
CA ARG A 597 -23.23 8.28 21.44
C ARG A 597 -22.01 7.58 22.02
N ASP A 598 -21.96 6.25 21.97
CA ASP A 598 -20.79 5.47 22.41
C ASP A 598 -19.48 6.00 21.80
N SER A 599 -19.47 6.25 20.49
CA SER A 599 -18.30 6.77 19.79
C SER A 599 -17.86 8.15 20.24
N LEU A 600 -18.75 8.94 20.86
CA LEU A 600 -18.44 10.26 21.40
C LEU A 600 -17.92 10.19 22.84
N LEU A 601 -18.38 9.21 23.62
CA LEU A 601 -17.99 9.04 25.03
C LEU A 601 -16.72 8.19 25.18
N ASN A 602 -16.50 7.23 24.28
CA ASN A 602 -15.48 6.19 24.41
C ASN A 602 -14.05 6.75 24.46
N TYR A 603 -13.43 6.75 25.65
CA TYR A 603 -12.05 7.20 25.89
C TYR A 603 -10.99 6.21 25.39
N ALA A 604 -11.39 4.98 25.06
CA ALA A 604 -10.53 3.95 24.52
C ALA A 604 -10.42 4.06 22.98
N LEU A 605 -11.35 4.75 22.33
CA LEU A 605 -11.25 5.09 20.91
C LEU A 605 -10.06 6.04 20.67
N ARG A 606 -9.13 5.61 19.82
CA ARG A 606 -7.90 6.36 19.46
C ARG A 606 -7.91 6.82 18.01
N THR A 607 -8.44 5.99 17.14
CA THR A 607 -8.39 6.20 15.69
C THR A 607 -9.75 5.89 15.09
N ILE A 608 -10.13 6.61 14.04
CA ILE A 608 -11.36 6.36 13.29
C ILE A 608 -11.08 6.22 11.79
N GLY A 609 -11.85 5.39 11.12
CA GLY A 609 -12.10 5.52 9.69
C GLY A 609 -13.23 6.51 9.46
N LEU A 610 -13.14 7.34 8.43
CA LEU A 610 -14.18 8.34 8.11
C LEU A 610 -14.17 8.62 6.62
N TYR A 611 -15.34 8.48 5.98
CA TYR A 611 -15.58 8.90 4.60
C TYR A 611 -16.84 9.75 4.50
N SER A 612 -16.82 10.81 3.69
CA SER A 612 -18.01 11.61 3.40
C SER A 612 -18.01 12.10 1.96
N LEU A 613 -19.15 11.92 1.28
CA LEU A 613 -19.41 12.36 -0.09
C LEU A 613 -20.91 12.61 -0.27
N ASP A 614 -21.26 13.67 -0.99
CA ASP A 614 -22.65 14.04 -1.37
C ASP A 614 -23.69 13.99 -0.25
N GLY A 615 -23.28 14.40 0.95
CA GLY A 615 -24.17 14.46 2.12
C GLY A 615 -24.34 13.13 2.83
N ILE A 616 -23.58 12.09 2.47
CA ILE A 616 -23.46 10.86 3.26
C ILE A 616 -22.16 10.90 4.06
N LEU A 617 -22.20 10.46 5.30
CA LEU A 617 -21.05 10.27 6.18
C LEU A 617 -21.09 8.84 6.73
N VAL A 618 -19.97 8.13 6.59
CA VAL A 618 -19.76 6.81 7.20
C VAL A 618 -18.49 6.84 8.03
N MET A 619 -18.55 6.35 9.27
CA MET A 619 -17.41 6.27 10.18
C MET A 619 -17.23 4.88 10.77
N ASP A 620 -15.98 4.43 10.81
CA ASP A 620 -15.56 3.26 11.58
C ASP A 620 -14.96 3.71 12.92
N ALA A 621 -15.69 3.42 13.99
CA ALA A 621 -15.27 3.69 15.35
C ALA A 621 -15.01 2.41 16.18
N VAL A 622 -14.87 1.25 15.52
CA VAL A 622 -14.68 -0.03 16.19
C VAL A 622 -13.22 -0.47 16.12
N ARG A 623 -12.62 -0.47 14.93
CA ARG A 623 -11.24 -0.98 14.72
C ARG A 623 -10.17 -0.18 15.46
N GLY A 624 -10.43 1.10 15.74
CA GLY A 624 -9.47 1.97 16.43
C GLY A 624 -9.66 2.08 17.95
N VAL A 625 -10.44 1.19 18.56
CA VAL A 625 -10.55 1.07 20.02
C VAL A 625 -9.30 0.36 20.56
N GLY A 626 -8.61 1.00 21.49
CA GLY A 626 -7.41 0.49 22.14
C GLY A 626 -7.56 0.34 23.65
N ARG A 627 -6.44 0.36 24.37
CA ARG A 627 -6.48 0.37 25.84
C ARG A 627 -6.90 1.76 26.36
N ALA A 628 -7.81 1.77 27.34
CA ALA A 628 -8.22 2.96 28.07
C ALA A 628 -7.01 3.70 28.69
N PRO A 629 -7.01 5.05 28.76
CA PRO A 629 -5.98 5.78 29.51
C PRO A 629 -5.93 5.35 30.98
N GLU A 630 -4.77 5.49 31.61
CA GLU A 630 -4.61 5.23 33.04
C GLU A 630 -5.56 6.12 33.87
N GLY A 631 -6.25 5.54 34.85
CA GLY A 631 -7.25 6.24 35.67
C GLY A 631 -8.58 6.52 34.97
N LYS A 632 -8.72 6.16 33.69
CA LYS A 632 -9.95 6.30 32.90
C LYS A 632 -10.54 4.93 32.54
N GLY A 633 -10.31 3.88 33.34
CA GLY A 633 -10.99 2.59 33.16
C GLY A 633 -12.31 2.55 33.95
N GLY A 634 -13.29 1.79 33.47
CA GLY A 634 -14.56 1.58 34.18
C GLY A 634 -15.79 1.80 33.31
N PHE A 635 -16.88 2.20 33.97
CA PHE A 635 -18.19 2.41 33.37
C PHE A 635 -18.51 3.90 33.30
N GLU A 636 -19.06 4.35 32.18
CA GLU A 636 -19.57 5.70 32.03
C GLU A 636 -21.09 5.66 31.87
N THR A 637 -21.79 6.53 32.59
CA THR A 637 -23.25 6.67 32.43
C THR A 637 -23.55 7.89 31.59
N TYR A 638 -24.58 7.82 30.76
CA TYR A 638 -25.14 9.00 30.11
C TYR A 638 -26.67 8.97 30.22
N PRO A 639 -27.32 10.08 30.61
CA PRO A 639 -26.73 11.36 31.01
C PRO A 639 -25.90 11.26 32.30
N SER A 640 -24.93 12.16 32.46
CA SER A 640 -24.14 12.28 33.69
C SER A 640 -24.10 13.72 34.21
N GLY A 641 -24.16 13.87 35.53
CA GLY A 641 -24.21 15.17 36.20
C GLY A 641 -25.46 15.99 35.88
N ASN A 642 -25.48 17.26 36.29
CA ASN A 642 -26.65 18.15 36.18
C ASN A 642 -26.97 18.64 34.75
N GLN A 643 -26.69 17.82 33.72
CA GLN A 643 -27.00 18.12 32.33
C GLN A 643 -28.52 18.19 32.12
N SER A 644 -28.96 19.09 31.23
CA SER A 644 -30.35 19.16 30.78
C SER A 644 -30.52 18.35 29.50
N MET A 645 -31.49 17.44 29.52
CA MET A 645 -31.75 16.47 28.46
C MET A 645 -33.16 16.65 27.89
N PRO A 646 -33.41 16.27 26.63
CA PRO A 646 -34.76 16.12 26.13
C PRO A 646 -35.58 15.16 27.00
N SER A 647 -36.90 15.36 27.06
CA SER A 647 -37.81 14.46 27.76
C SER A 647 -38.01 13.11 27.06
N LYS A 648 -37.79 13.06 25.73
CA LYS A 648 -38.17 11.94 24.87
C LYS A 648 -37.27 11.81 23.64
N VAL A 649 -37.30 10.64 23.01
CA VAL A 649 -36.67 10.33 21.71
C VAL A 649 -37.70 9.63 20.80
N ALA A 650 -37.61 9.83 19.48
CA ALA A 650 -38.48 9.13 18.54
C ALA A 650 -37.99 7.68 18.35
N VAL A 651 -38.92 6.73 18.29
CA VAL A 651 -38.57 5.30 18.15
C VAL A 651 -37.90 5.01 16.82
N GLN A 652 -38.37 5.62 15.73
CA GLN A 652 -37.76 5.50 14.40
C GLN A 652 -36.27 5.88 14.37
N ASP A 653 -35.84 6.83 15.22
CA ASP A 653 -34.45 7.31 15.24
C ASP A 653 -33.52 6.27 15.89
N LEU A 654 -34.07 5.39 16.73
CA LEU A 654 -33.36 4.32 17.42
C LEU A 654 -33.20 3.06 16.56
N GLY A 655 -34.03 2.91 15.51
CA GLY A 655 -33.95 1.82 14.55
C GLY A 655 -34.88 0.62 14.85
N PRO A 656 -35.00 -0.30 13.87
CA PRO A 656 -35.96 -1.41 13.89
C PRO A 656 -35.77 -2.40 15.05
N GLU A 657 -34.56 -2.50 15.60
CA GLU A 657 -34.29 -3.38 16.76
C GLU A 657 -35.16 -2.98 17.97
N ILE A 658 -35.30 -1.68 18.22
CA ILE A 658 -36.10 -1.17 19.35
C ILE A 658 -37.60 -1.32 19.07
N GLU A 659 -38.04 -1.14 17.82
CA GLU A 659 -39.43 -1.38 17.43
C GLU A 659 -39.84 -2.84 17.69
N GLN A 660 -39.00 -3.80 17.25
CA GLN A 660 -39.24 -5.22 17.48
C GLN A 660 -39.22 -5.58 18.97
N LEU A 661 -38.33 -4.95 19.75
CA LEU A 661 -38.26 -5.17 21.19
C LEU A 661 -39.53 -4.64 21.89
N LEU A 662 -40.02 -3.46 21.48
CA LEU A 662 -41.29 -2.92 21.98
C LEU A 662 -42.47 -3.83 21.65
N GLU A 663 -42.55 -4.36 20.43
CA GLU A 663 -43.59 -5.33 20.05
C GLU A 663 -43.57 -6.57 20.93
N LYS A 664 -42.39 -7.17 21.14
CA LYS A 664 -42.21 -8.34 22.01
C LYS A 664 -42.64 -8.08 23.46
N LEU A 665 -42.46 -6.84 23.93
CA LEU A 665 -42.84 -6.40 25.27
C LEU A 665 -44.30 -5.94 25.37
N GLY A 666 -45.08 -6.00 24.29
CA GLY A 666 -46.49 -5.58 24.28
C GLY A 666 -46.69 -4.06 24.18
N HIS A 667 -45.68 -3.32 23.74
CA HIS A 667 -45.66 -1.86 23.60
C HIS A 667 -45.41 -1.39 22.15
N GLY A 668 -45.72 -2.23 21.16
CA GLY A 668 -45.58 -1.91 19.74
C GLY A 668 -46.39 -0.67 19.31
N GLY A 669 -45.95 0.00 18.24
CA GLY A 669 -46.62 1.18 17.68
C GLY A 669 -46.40 2.50 18.44
N LYS A 670 -45.50 2.53 19.44
CA LYS A 670 -45.11 3.77 20.10
C LYS A 670 -44.26 4.65 19.18
N GLU A 671 -44.65 5.91 19.04
CA GLU A 671 -43.86 6.90 18.30
C GLU A 671 -42.66 7.43 19.11
N PHE A 672 -42.80 7.50 20.44
CA PHE A 672 -41.81 8.08 21.33
C PHE A 672 -41.59 7.22 22.58
N LEU A 673 -40.33 7.23 23.06
CA LEU A 673 -39.93 6.74 24.37
C LEU A 673 -39.39 7.90 25.21
N GLY A 674 -39.29 7.70 26.53
CA GLY A 674 -38.50 8.60 27.36
C GLY A 674 -37.02 8.59 26.96
N TYR A 675 -36.29 9.61 27.39
CA TYR A 675 -34.89 9.76 27.00
C TYR A 675 -34.04 8.56 27.44
N PRO A 676 -33.21 7.96 26.54
CA PRO A 676 -32.47 6.76 26.84
C PRO A 676 -31.31 7.04 27.80
N ILE A 677 -31.27 6.25 28.88
CA ILE A 677 -30.23 6.28 29.90
C ILE A 677 -29.32 5.10 29.63
N SER A 678 -28.04 5.34 29.34
CA SER A 678 -27.08 4.32 28.94
C SER A 678 -25.94 4.17 29.95
N LEU A 679 -25.42 2.96 30.03
CA LEU A 679 -24.20 2.57 30.71
C LEU A 679 -23.25 2.02 29.65
N HIS A 680 -22.04 2.56 29.57
CA HIS A 680 -21.02 2.19 28.60
C HIS A 680 -19.81 1.61 29.33
N ASN A 681 -19.38 0.43 28.90
CA ASN A 681 -18.12 -0.15 29.30
C ASN A 681 -17.12 -0.13 28.13
N PHE A 682 -16.08 0.69 28.25
CA PHE A 682 -15.16 0.92 27.15
C PHE A 682 -13.94 -0.02 27.22
N GLY A 683 -13.77 -0.90 26.22
CA GLY A 683 -12.62 -1.79 26.06
C GLY A 683 -12.89 -2.99 25.14
N ASN A 684 -11.89 -3.87 24.93
CA ASN A 684 -11.97 -5.00 23.98
C ASN A 684 -12.75 -6.23 24.47
N GLY A 685 -13.60 -6.10 25.51
CA GLY A 685 -14.17 -7.25 26.22
C GLY A 685 -15.71 -7.33 26.26
N GLY A 686 -16.44 -6.41 25.64
CA GLY A 686 -17.91 -6.35 25.75
C GLY A 686 -18.38 -6.03 27.18
N LEU A 687 -19.58 -6.49 27.55
CA LEU A 687 -20.10 -6.33 28.92
C LEU A 687 -19.27 -7.12 29.93
N ILE A 688 -18.91 -6.48 31.05
CA ILE A 688 -18.20 -7.15 32.16
C ILE A 688 -19.19 -7.83 33.09
N GLY A 689 -18.82 -9.01 33.60
CA GLY A 689 -19.54 -9.70 34.66
C GLY A 689 -20.81 -10.42 34.18
N ASN A 690 -21.71 -10.69 35.12
CA ASN A 690 -22.92 -11.46 34.84
C ASN A 690 -23.94 -10.62 34.05
N ARG A 691 -24.17 -10.95 32.78
CA ARG A 691 -25.11 -10.22 31.89
C ARG A 691 -26.53 -10.16 32.46
N GLU A 692 -26.97 -11.18 33.21
CA GLU A 692 -28.31 -11.24 33.80
C GLU A 692 -28.45 -10.36 35.06
N SER A 693 -27.33 -9.88 35.61
CA SER A 693 -27.33 -9.08 36.83
C SER A 693 -27.65 -7.59 36.61
N TYR A 694 -27.56 -7.11 35.37
CA TYR A 694 -27.74 -5.70 35.04
C TYR A 694 -29.17 -5.23 35.31
N LYS A 695 -29.28 -4.14 36.07
CA LYS A 695 -30.54 -3.47 36.42
C LYS A 695 -30.33 -1.97 36.40
N CYS A 696 -31.38 -1.23 36.03
CA CYS A 696 -31.42 0.22 36.16
C CYS A 696 -32.70 0.60 36.92
N GLN A 697 -32.55 1.29 38.05
CA GLN A 697 -33.67 1.83 38.82
C GLN A 697 -33.77 3.33 38.53
N VAL A 698 -34.86 3.75 37.89
CA VAL A 698 -35.07 5.15 37.51
C VAL A 698 -36.22 5.74 38.31
N SER A 699 -36.04 6.95 38.84
CA SER A 699 -37.08 7.68 39.55
C SER A 699 -37.10 9.17 39.20
N VAL A 700 -38.30 9.75 39.27
CA VAL A 700 -38.54 11.19 39.08
C VAL A 700 -39.29 11.70 40.29
N MET A 701 -38.69 12.66 41.01
CA MET A 701 -39.24 13.16 42.28
C MET A 701 -39.56 12.02 43.28
N GLY A 702 -38.70 11.00 43.32
CA GLY A 702 -38.87 9.82 44.19
C GLY A 702 -39.91 8.80 43.73
N LYS A 703 -40.58 9.00 42.59
CA LYS A 703 -41.50 8.02 42.01
C LYS A 703 -40.79 7.15 40.95
N PRO A 704 -40.93 5.82 40.98
CA PRO A 704 -40.31 4.96 39.99
C PRO A 704 -40.85 5.26 38.58
N VAL A 705 -39.97 5.16 37.59
CA VAL A 705 -40.29 5.28 36.17
C VAL A 705 -40.29 3.89 35.54
N GLU A 706 -41.38 3.57 34.86
CA GLU A 706 -41.49 2.31 34.13
C GLU A 706 -40.68 2.34 32.83
N GLY A 707 -39.99 1.24 32.53
CA GLY A 707 -39.10 1.11 31.39
C GLY A 707 -38.57 -0.30 31.25
N PHE A 708 -37.81 -0.53 30.19
CA PHE A 708 -37.17 -1.82 29.94
C PHE A 708 -35.66 -1.66 29.75
N LEU A 709 -34.94 -2.75 30.01
CA LEU A 709 -33.50 -2.83 29.81
C LEU A 709 -33.21 -3.50 28.46
N HIS A 710 -32.29 -2.94 27.71
CA HIS A 710 -31.75 -3.50 26.47
C HIS A 710 -30.25 -3.75 26.66
N LEU A 711 -29.85 -5.01 26.62
CA LEU A 711 -28.44 -5.42 26.60
C LEU A 711 -27.89 -5.16 25.21
N ALA A 712 -27.61 -3.90 24.92
CA ALA A 712 -27.30 -3.39 23.59
C ALA A 712 -25.85 -3.66 23.15
N ASP A 713 -25.33 -4.85 23.45
CA ASP A 713 -23.96 -5.30 23.18
C ASP A 713 -23.93 -6.24 21.97
N GLY A 714 -23.56 -5.70 20.80
CA GLY A 714 -23.45 -6.44 19.54
C GLY A 714 -24.78 -6.66 18.79
N GLY A 715 -25.67 -5.67 18.80
CA GLY A 715 -26.90 -5.70 17.98
C GLY A 715 -26.64 -5.45 16.50
N SER A 716 -27.59 -5.80 15.63
CA SER A 716 -27.51 -5.61 14.17
C SER A 716 -27.79 -4.17 13.71
N ASN A 717 -27.93 -3.23 14.64
CA ASN A 717 -28.13 -1.82 14.33
C ASN A 717 -27.26 -0.95 15.25
N ARG A 718 -26.34 -0.20 14.64
CA ARG A 718 -25.40 0.65 15.39
C ARG A 718 -26.05 1.88 16.04
N ARG A 719 -27.28 2.27 15.69
CA ARG A 719 -27.99 3.41 16.32
C ARG A 719 -28.43 3.09 17.75
N SER A 720 -28.88 1.87 18.00
CA SER A 720 -29.35 1.37 19.30
C SER A 720 -28.31 0.59 20.09
N SER A 721 -27.25 0.07 19.44
CA SER A 721 -26.30 -0.87 20.04
C SER A 721 -24.83 -0.47 19.86
N ALA A 722 -23.98 -0.89 20.80
CA ALA A 722 -22.54 -0.69 20.82
C ALA A 722 -21.84 -1.78 21.67
N PRO A 723 -20.60 -2.20 21.36
CA PRO A 723 -19.87 -3.12 22.22
C PRO A 723 -19.79 -2.62 23.68
N GLY A 724 -20.20 -3.45 24.63
CA GLY A 724 -20.16 -3.14 26.05
C GLY A 724 -21.22 -2.16 26.56
N MET A 725 -22.33 -1.97 25.84
CA MET A 725 -23.38 -1.02 26.22
C MET A 725 -24.63 -1.70 26.79
N VAL A 726 -25.23 -1.05 27.80
CA VAL A 726 -26.58 -1.35 28.30
C VAL A 726 -27.41 -0.08 28.31
N VAL A 727 -28.68 -0.17 27.90
CA VAL A 727 -29.58 0.99 27.85
C VAL A 727 -30.87 0.70 28.60
N PHE A 728 -31.32 1.66 29.40
CA PHE A 728 -32.65 1.68 29.96
C PHE A 728 -33.50 2.68 29.17
N TYR A 729 -34.63 2.19 28.67
CA TYR A 729 -35.61 2.97 27.93
C TYR A 729 -36.86 3.17 28.77
N PRO A 730 -37.14 4.39 29.25
CA PRO A 730 -38.43 4.69 29.86
C PRO A 730 -39.56 4.53 28.83
N LEU A 731 -40.65 3.86 29.20
CA LEU A 731 -41.78 3.62 28.28
C LEU A 731 -42.53 4.91 27.94
N GLU A 732 -42.46 5.91 28.81
CA GLU A 732 -43.14 7.20 28.65
C GLU A 732 -42.13 8.37 28.68
N PRO A 733 -42.42 9.47 27.96
CA PRO A 733 -41.66 10.71 28.06
C PRO A 733 -41.44 11.14 29.51
N LEU A 734 -40.19 11.48 29.85
CA LEU A 734 -39.83 12.01 31.15
C LEU A 734 -40.43 13.41 31.34
N ARG A 735 -40.78 13.77 32.57
CA ARG A 735 -41.34 15.10 32.84
C ARG A 735 -40.30 16.18 32.56
N LYS A 736 -40.66 17.28 31.88
CA LYS A 736 -39.71 18.38 31.62
C LYS A 736 -39.40 19.19 32.88
N GLY A 737 -38.18 19.69 32.99
CA GLY A 737 -37.70 20.61 34.02
C GLY A 737 -37.46 19.98 35.40
N VAL A 738 -37.44 18.66 35.53
CA VAL A 738 -37.30 17.98 36.83
C VAL A 738 -36.04 17.14 36.91
N GLU A 739 -35.58 16.87 38.12
CA GLU A 739 -34.46 15.96 38.38
C GLU A 739 -34.91 14.51 38.22
N VAL A 740 -34.11 13.75 37.48
CA VAL A 740 -34.22 12.31 37.27
C VAL A 740 -33.04 11.65 37.96
N GLU A 741 -33.31 10.63 38.77
CA GLU A 741 -32.29 9.80 39.40
C GLU A 741 -32.30 8.41 38.77
N ALA A 742 -31.14 7.92 38.34
CA ALA A 742 -30.97 6.56 37.83
C ALA A 742 -29.85 5.84 38.58
N VAL A 743 -30.09 4.59 38.98
CA VAL A 743 -29.11 3.77 39.69
C VAL A 743 -28.89 2.49 38.93
N TRP A 744 -27.69 2.34 38.36
CA TRP A 744 -27.25 1.10 37.72
C TRP A 744 -26.74 0.13 38.77
N ILE A 745 -27.12 -1.14 38.65
CA ILE A 745 -26.72 -2.22 39.55
C ILE A 745 -26.34 -3.43 38.68
N PHE A 746 -25.15 -4.00 38.89
CA PHE A 746 -24.70 -5.21 38.20
C PHE A 746 -23.58 -5.92 39.00
N GLU A 747 -23.35 -7.19 38.71
CA GLU A 747 -22.33 -8.03 39.34
C GLU A 747 -21.11 -8.19 38.43
N SER A 748 -19.93 -7.98 39.00
CA SER A 748 -18.62 -8.16 38.38
C SER A 748 -17.77 -9.12 39.23
N ASP A 749 -16.57 -9.47 38.74
CA ASP A 749 -15.60 -10.27 39.52
C ASP A 749 -15.21 -9.60 40.85
N SER A 750 -15.35 -8.27 40.93
CA SER A 750 -15.13 -7.48 42.16
C SER A 750 -16.36 -7.36 43.07
N GLY A 751 -17.48 -8.03 42.73
CA GLY A 751 -18.76 -7.98 43.45
C GLY A 751 -19.80 -7.07 42.81
N THR A 752 -20.85 -6.75 43.58
CA THR A 752 -21.96 -5.90 43.13
C THR A 752 -21.55 -4.43 43.05
N THR A 753 -21.63 -3.86 41.85
CA THR A 753 -21.37 -2.44 41.57
C THR A 753 -22.69 -1.67 41.56
N ARG A 754 -22.69 -0.46 42.14
CA ARG A 754 -23.82 0.49 42.09
C ARG A 754 -23.33 1.83 41.56
N VAL A 755 -23.90 2.31 40.45
CA VAL A 755 -23.52 3.58 39.81
C VAL A 755 -24.73 4.52 39.79
N PRO A 756 -24.85 5.45 40.76
CA PRO A 756 -25.90 6.45 40.75
C PRO A 756 -25.56 7.58 39.77
N THR A 757 -26.54 8.01 38.99
CA THR A 757 -26.48 9.23 38.17
C THR A 757 -27.73 10.06 38.39
N LYS A 758 -27.56 11.38 38.27
CA LYS A 758 -28.63 12.37 38.36
C LYS A 758 -28.52 13.28 37.15
N PHE A 759 -29.64 13.70 36.58
CA PHE A 759 -29.70 14.67 35.50
C PHE A 759 -31.04 15.41 35.50
N ARG A 760 -31.20 16.41 34.65
CA ARG A 760 -32.46 17.16 34.49
C ARG A 760 -33.05 16.96 33.10
N THR A 761 -34.36 16.92 33.01
CA THR A 761 -35.12 16.88 31.73
C THR A 761 -35.82 18.18 31.42
#